data_AF-A0A7R9PZL4-F1
#
_entry.id   AF-A0A7R9PZL4-F1
#
_cell.length_a   1.000
_cell.length_b   1.000
_cell.length_c   1.000
_cell.angle_alpha   90.00
_cell.angle_beta   90.00
_cell.angle_gamma   90.00
#
_symmetry.space_group_name_H-M   'P 1'
#
loop_
_entity.id
_entity.type
_entity.pdbx_description
1 polymer ?
#
loop_
_entity_poly.entity_id
_entity_poly.type
_entity_poly.pdbx_seq_one_letter_code
_entity_poly.pdbx_strand_id
1 'polypeptide(L)'
;MRLRHSSLGQTTVGQILNIMSNDVHRFDEFAVRSSSFLVAPLQAAIVLYLLWPYLRWACLAGMTVIVLFIPFQALMGRMFRNIRQKTAKITDSRIRLMQEIIAGMRVIKMYAWEQPFAQLVATARKSEVKQIRWSNILKGINQSINFVLIRDFLLLEEISGLDEREGKDNEAFISVENEIILGVMENTSSNEEKGVFIEKMSVRWNNETTKPTLREISLSVKPGQLLAVVGSVGSGKSSLLMSILNEISLVSGRVVVRGRVSYAPQESEIQSSGEGVSYAPQESWAFIASVRQNILFGSQYNEEKYNRVVKACALDTDFKLMPFGDQTLVGERGLALSGGQKARLSLARALYHSADIYLLDDPLSAVDTRVAKHIYQKCCVEYLKDKVTILVTHSIQFLKDAHQILVLNDGECVAIGSYTQLKERGIDLMAYQRQTDATNDRTVMKRRTSVTPSMVSTISEGSEVTDVREGEEMEEQEVKAELKMIGSVESSVYYEYIKAGAGPLVVILTILFLITSQVFYQGSVYWLSLWTNEVRKTPDKVDQTFNIIIYTTLTCGLFVSALLSIICFYIMCMRSSVNLYNRIFCALLRSPIHLFETSPIGRILNRFSKDTGIVDELLPSVAFECLNKVFVIIGSLIVNAIVNWFFIFPAILLLILVFICRYFHIRAA
;
A
#
# COMPACT_ATOMS: atom_id res chain seq x y z
N MET A 1 10.81 11.50 5.86
CA MET A 1 11.15 11.34 7.30
C MET A 1 10.92 12.60 8.14
N ARG A 2 10.48 13.75 7.57
CA ARG A 2 10.27 15.01 8.30
C ARG A 2 8.79 15.37 8.51
N LEU A 3 7.87 14.43 8.26
CA LEU A 3 6.44 14.65 8.45
C LEU A 3 6.12 14.67 9.95
N ARG A 4 5.35 15.66 10.40
CA ARG A 4 4.89 15.73 11.79
C ARG A 4 3.91 14.60 12.09
N HIS A 5 3.91 14.11 13.33
CA HIS A 5 3.00 13.06 13.78
C HIS A 5 1.51 13.42 13.63
N SER A 6 1.16 14.71 13.73
CA SER A 6 -0.21 15.20 13.48
C SER A 6 -0.66 14.98 12.03
N SER A 7 0.25 15.11 11.06
CA SER A 7 -0.01 14.86 9.64
C SER A 7 -0.13 13.36 9.32
N LEU A 8 0.61 12.50 10.03
CA LEU A 8 0.48 11.03 9.93
C LEU A 8 -0.91 10.51 10.33
N GLY A 9 -1.64 11.24 11.18
CA GLY A 9 -3.05 10.95 11.49
C GLY A 9 -4.00 11.20 10.31
N GLN A 10 -3.60 12.08 9.37
CA GLN A 10 -4.39 12.44 8.18
C GLN A 10 -3.94 11.67 6.93
N THR A 11 -2.65 11.37 6.80
CA THR A 11 -2.07 10.62 5.68
C THR A 11 -1.72 9.20 6.09
N THR A 12 -2.42 8.21 5.56
CA THR A 12 -2.15 6.80 5.81
C THR A 12 -0.88 6.33 5.09
N VAL A 13 -0.16 5.36 5.66
CA VAL A 13 1.01 4.72 5.02
C VAL A 13 0.67 4.18 3.62
N GLY A 14 -0.56 3.67 3.45
CA GLY A 14 -1.05 3.20 2.16
C GLY A 14 -1.14 4.30 1.09
N GLN A 15 -1.49 5.54 1.48
CA GLN A 15 -1.50 6.68 0.55
C GLN A 15 -0.09 7.04 0.09
N ILE A 16 0.90 7.08 1.00
CA ILE A 16 2.29 7.38 0.66
C ILE A 16 2.84 6.32 -0.31
N LEU A 17 2.60 5.03 -0.04
CA LEU A 17 3.00 3.95 -0.93
C LEU A 17 2.31 4.04 -2.29
N ASN A 18 1.03 4.43 -2.31
CA ASN A 18 0.29 4.63 -3.55
C ASN A 18 0.88 5.75 -4.40
N ILE A 19 1.24 6.89 -3.80
CA ILE A 19 1.90 8.00 -4.49
C ILE A 19 3.23 7.52 -5.10
N MET A 20 4.06 6.84 -4.31
CA MET A 20 5.36 6.36 -4.81
C MET A 20 5.25 5.33 -5.92
N SER A 21 4.26 4.42 -5.88
CA SER A 21 4.18 3.33 -6.86
C SER A 21 3.32 3.65 -8.09
N ASN A 22 2.21 4.37 -7.90
CA ASN A 22 1.25 4.63 -8.97
C ASN A 22 1.47 5.99 -9.61
N ASP A 23 1.74 7.04 -8.82
CA ASP A 23 1.78 8.39 -9.38
C ASP A 23 3.09 8.63 -10.13
N VAL A 24 4.22 8.16 -9.59
CA VAL A 24 5.53 8.21 -10.28
C VAL A 24 5.47 7.49 -11.64
N HIS A 25 4.91 6.28 -11.69
CA HIS A 25 4.76 5.54 -12.95
C HIS A 25 3.90 6.27 -13.98
N ARG A 26 2.84 6.97 -13.53
CA ARG A 26 2.01 7.78 -14.43
C ARG A 26 2.76 8.99 -14.98
N PHE A 27 3.65 9.60 -14.20
CA PHE A 27 4.52 10.67 -14.69
C PHE A 27 5.46 10.18 -15.80
N ASP A 28 6.03 8.98 -15.64
CA ASP A 28 6.88 8.37 -16.67
C ASP A 28 6.11 8.12 -17.98
N GLU A 29 4.89 7.56 -17.90
CA GLU A 29 4.02 7.38 -19.07
C GLU A 29 3.64 8.72 -19.72
N PHE A 30 3.30 9.72 -18.92
CA PHE A 30 2.96 11.06 -19.40
C PHE A 30 4.14 11.71 -20.13
N ALA A 31 5.36 11.59 -19.60
CA ALA A 31 6.56 12.15 -20.21
C ALA A 31 6.76 11.61 -21.63
N VAL A 32 6.63 10.29 -21.82
CA VAL A 32 6.76 9.65 -23.15
C VAL A 32 5.67 10.13 -24.11
N ARG A 33 4.41 10.23 -23.64
CA ARG A 33 3.25 10.56 -24.50
C ARG A 33 3.07 12.05 -24.78
N SER A 34 3.61 12.94 -23.95
CA SER A 34 3.47 14.39 -24.08
C SER A 34 3.92 14.94 -25.44
N SER A 35 4.96 14.34 -26.02
CA SER A 35 5.50 14.70 -27.34
C SER A 35 4.47 14.55 -28.47
N SER A 36 3.63 13.51 -28.42
CA SER A 36 2.61 13.24 -29.43
C SER A 36 1.56 14.34 -29.54
N PHE A 37 1.28 15.07 -28.45
CA PHE A 37 0.31 16.17 -28.45
C PHE A 37 0.76 17.35 -29.33
N LEU A 38 2.06 17.61 -29.40
CA LEU A 38 2.64 18.67 -30.23
C LEU A 38 2.81 18.22 -31.69
N VAL A 39 3.22 16.98 -31.91
CA VAL A 39 3.42 16.42 -33.26
C VAL A 39 2.07 16.28 -34.00
N ALA A 40 0.98 16.07 -33.27
CA ALA A 40 -0.34 15.84 -33.81
C ALA A 40 -0.95 16.88 -34.74
N PRO A 41 -1.12 18.13 -34.30
CA PRO A 41 -1.65 19.19 -35.16
C PRO A 41 -0.73 19.44 -36.36
N LEU A 42 0.59 19.32 -36.18
CA LEU A 42 1.55 19.48 -37.27
C LEU A 42 1.37 18.40 -38.35
N GLN A 43 1.26 17.13 -37.94
CA GLN A 43 1.04 16.02 -38.85
C GLN A 43 -0.29 16.18 -39.62
N ALA A 44 -1.37 16.57 -38.93
CA ALA A 44 -2.66 16.82 -39.57
C ALA A 44 -2.59 17.96 -40.59
N ALA A 45 -1.86 19.04 -40.30
CA ALA A 45 -1.65 20.16 -41.21
C ALA A 45 -0.86 19.73 -42.47
N ILE A 46 0.19 18.91 -42.29
CA ILE A 46 0.98 18.37 -43.41
C ILE A 46 0.11 17.47 -44.30
N VAL A 47 -0.68 16.56 -43.72
CA VAL A 47 -1.58 15.69 -44.48
C VAL A 47 -2.62 16.50 -45.25
N LEU A 48 -3.19 17.54 -44.63
CA LEU A 48 -4.14 18.44 -45.29
C LEU A 48 -3.49 19.17 -46.48
N TYR A 49 -2.26 19.66 -46.31
CA TYR A 49 -1.49 20.31 -47.37
C TYR A 49 -1.22 19.35 -48.54
N LEU A 50 -0.82 18.11 -48.26
CA LEU A 50 -0.55 17.10 -49.30
C LEU A 50 -1.81 16.64 -50.04
N LEU A 51 -2.96 16.58 -49.37
CA LEU A 51 -4.22 16.15 -49.98
C LEU A 51 -4.98 17.28 -50.69
N TRP A 52 -4.67 18.55 -50.41
CA TRP A 52 -5.33 19.72 -50.99
C TRP A 52 -5.40 19.71 -52.53
N PRO A 53 -4.32 19.38 -53.28
CA PRO A 53 -4.34 19.37 -54.74
C PRO A 53 -5.30 18.34 -55.33
N TYR A 54 -5.55 17.22 -54.63
CA TYR A 54 -6.32 16.08 -55.13
C TYR A 54 -7.80 16.17 -54.78
N LEU A 55 -8.12 16.59 -53.56
CA LEU A 55 -9.46 16.45 -52.97
C LEU A 55 -10.14 17.79 -52.64
N ARG A 56 -9.41 18.92 -52.68
CA ARG A 56 -9.91 20.29 -52.45
C ARG A 56 -10.83 20.38 -51.21
N TRP A 57 -12.06 20.85 -51.36
CA TRP A 57 -13.04 21.05 -50.29
C TRP A 57 -13.47 19.76 -49.58
N ALA A 58 -13.36 18.59 -50.23
CA ALA A 58 -13.70 17.32 -49.60
C ALA A 58 -12.78 16.97 -48.42
N CYS A 59 -11.50 17.37 -48.48
CA CYS A 59 -10.56 17.23 -47.35
C CYS A 59 -11.00 18.05 -46.14
N LEU A 60 -11.44 19.29 -46.35
CA LEU A 60 -11.89 20.16 -45.26
C LEU A 60 -13.15 19.60 -44.59
N ALA A 61 -14.07 19.01 -45.34
CA ALA A 61 -15.24 18.34 -44.78
C ALA A 61 -14.83 17.16 -43.86
N GLY A 62 -13.90 16.31 -44.31
CA GLY A 62 -13.35 15.22 -43.49
C GLY A 62 -12.61 15.73 -42.23
N MET A 63 -11.79 16.76 -42.37
CA MET A 63 -11.08 17.40 -41.25
C MET A 63 -12.04 18.02 -40.23
N THR A 64 -13.14 18.62 -40.70
CA THR A 64 -14.17 19.18 -39.82
C THR A 64 -14.84 18.09 -38.99
N VAL A 65 -15.15 16.93 -39.57
CA VAL A 65 -15.70 15.78 -38.82
C VAL A 65 -14.69 15.27 -37.77
N ILE A 66 -13.42 15.17 -38.13
CA ILE A 66 -12.33 14.72 -37.24
C ILE A 66 -12.14 15.70 -36.07
N VAL A 67 -12.22 17.01 -36.32
CA VAL A 67 -12.12 18.07 -35.30
C VAL A 67 -13.36 18.10 -34.41
N LEU A 68 -14.57 17.97 -34.97
CA LEU A 68 -15.83 17.86 -34.21
C LEU A 68 -15.87 16.62 -33.32
N PHE A 69 -15.10 15.59 -33.64
CA PHE A 69 -14.98 14.40 -32.80
C PHE A 69 -14.12 14.61 -31.54
N ILE A 70 -13.22 15.61 -31.52
CA ILE A 70 -12.39 15.95 -30.35
C ILE A 70 -13.22 16.34 -29.12
N PRO A 71 -14.18 17.28 -29.19
CA PRO A 71 -15.01 17.63 -28.03
C PRO A 71 -15.92 16.46 -27.59
N PHE A 72 -16.36 15.60 -28.51
CA PHE A 72 -17.07 14.37 -28.16
C PHE A 72 -16.19 13.42 -27.34
N GLN A 73 -14.94 13.21 -27.75
CA GLN A 73 -13.98 12.41 -26.98
C GLN A 73 -13.67 13.03 -25.60
N ALA A 74 -13.59 14.36 -25.51
CA ALA A 74 -13.41 15.05 -24.24
C ALA A 74 -14.60 14.85 -23.28
N LEU A 75 -15.84 14.85 -23.80
CA LEU A 75 -17.05 14.54 -23.03
C LEU A 75 -17.04 13.09 -22.52
N MET A 76 -16.68 12.14 -23.39
CA MET A 76 -16.51 10.73 -23.04
C MET A 76 -15.45 10.54 -21.96
N GLY A 77 -14.33 11.27 -22.04
CA GLY A 77 -13.30 11.30 -21.01
C GLY A 77 -13.85 11.76 -19.64
N ARG A 78 -14.66 12.84 -19.59
CA ARG A 78 -15.30 13.28 -18.34
C ARG A 78 -16.22 12.21 -17.74
N MET A 79 -16.96 11.49 -18.59
CA MET A 79 -17.79 10.37 -18.13
C MET A 79 -16.95 9.22 -17.59
N PHE A 80 -15.85 8.88 -18.27
CA PHE A 80 -14.91 7.84 -17.85
C PHE A 80 -14.32 8.15 -16.47
N ARG A 81 -13.87 9.39 -16.26
CA ARG A 81 -13.36 9.90 -14.98
C ARG A 81 -14.37 9.69 -13.84
N ASN A 82 -15.64 10.06 -14.05
CA ASN A 82 -16.69 9.90 -13.05
C ASN A 82 -16.95 8.43 -12.68
N ILE A 83 -16.94 7.52 -13.67
CA ILE A 83 -17.12 6.09 -13.44
C ILE A 83 -15.90 5.51 -12.70
N ARG A 84 -14.69 5.89 -13.09
CA ARG A 84 -13.44 5.46 -12.45
C ARG A 84 -13.38 5.88 -10.99
N GLN A 85 -13.75 7.13 -10.67
CA GLN A 85 -13.80 7.62 -9.29
C GLN A 85 -14.79 6.85 -8.41
N LYS A 86 -15.94 6.46 -8.96
CA LYS A 86 -16.93 5.61 -8.29
C LYS A 86 -16.38 4.19 -8.07
N THR A 87 -15.72 3.64 -9.09
CA THR A 87 -15.08 2.32 -9.03
C THR A 87 -14.03 2.29 -7.92
N ALA A 88 -13.11 3.25 -7.89
CA ALA A 88 -12.07 3.36 -6.87
C ALA A 88 -12.65 3.38 -5.44
N LYS A 89 -13.69 4.19 -5.17
CA LYS A 89 -14.35 4.25 -3.84
C LYS A 89 -14.92 2.90 -3.39
N ILE A 90 -15.48 2.12 -4.32
CA ILE A 90 -16.05 0.80 -4.02
C ILE A 90 -14.93 -0.22 -3.83
N THR A 91 -13.91 -0.20 -4.69
CA THR A 91 -12.71 -1.05 -4.58
C THR A 91 -12.00 -0.85 -3.25
N ASP A 92 -11.78 0.41 -2.82
CA ASP A 92 -11.17 0.73 -1.52
C ASP A 92 -11.98 0.14 -0.36
N SER A 93 -13.31 0.24 -0.43
CA SER A 93 -14.20 -0.33 0.59
C SER A 93 -14.13 -1.85 0.63
N ARG A 94 -14.03 -2.53 -0.52
CA ARG A 94 -13.81 -3.99 -0.59
C ARG A 94 -12.44 -4.38 -0.04
N ILE A 95 -11.38 -3.65 -0.38
CA ILE A 95 -10.02 -3.93 0.09
C ILE A 95 -9.95 -3.78 1.61
N ARG A 96 -10.57 -2.74 2.19
CA ARG A 96 -10.68 -2.58 3.65
C ARG A 96 -11.42 -3.75 4.30
N LEU A 97 -12.56 -4.16 3.74
CA LEU A 97 -13.29 -5.34 4.21
C LEU A 97 -12.41 -6.60 4.18
N MET A 98 -11.64 -6.80 3.11
CA MET A 98 -10.70 -7.92 2.99
C MET A 98 -9.59 -7.85 4.04
N GLN A 99 -9.05 -6.67 4.33
CA GLN A 99 -8.05 -6.47 5.40
C GLN A 99 -8.62 -6.87 6.77
N GLU A 100 -9.84 -6.44 7.09
CA GLU A 100 -10.52 -6.79 8.35
C GLU A 100 -10.76 -8.30 8.46
N ILE A 101 -11.20 -8.95 7.37
CA ILE A 101 -11.42 -10.40 7.34
C ILE A 101 -10.11 -11.17 7.54
N ILE A 102 -9.04 -10.79 6.82
CA ILE A 102 -7.75 -11.48 6.93
C ILE A 102 -7.15 -11.28 8.33
N ALA A 103 -7.24 -10.07 8.88
CA ALA A 103 -6.80 -9.81 10.25
C ALA A 103 -7.62 -10.58 11.30
N GLY A 104 -8.93 -10.78 11.05
CA GLY A 104 -9.85 -11.53 11.91
C GLY A 104 -9.96 -13.02 11.61
N MET A 105 -9.13 -13.58 10.72
CA MET A 105 -9.35 -14.91 10.14
C MET A 105 -9.44 -16.04 11.18
N ARG A 106 -8.65 -15.94 12.25
CA ARG A 106 -8.66 -16.92 13.36
C ARG A 106 -10.01 -16.96 14.06
N VAL A 107 -10.57 -15.79 14.36
CA VAL A 107 -11.88 -15.65 15.02
C VAL A 107 -12.98 -16.16 14.08
N ILE A 108 -12.94 -15.78 12.81
CA ILE A 108 -13.92 -16.22 11.80
C ILE A 108 -14.00 -17.74 11.73
N LYS A 109 -12.84 -18.44 11.74
CA LYS A 109 -12.78 -19.90 11.76
C LYS A 109 -13.30 -20.52 13.06
N MET A 110 -12.96 -19.93 14.21
CA MET A 110 -13.43 -20.43 15.52
C MET A 110 -14.95 -20.38 15.65
N TYR A 111 -15.60 -19.37 15.06
CA TYR A 111 -17.06 -19.23 15.05
C TYR A 111 -17.75 -19.86 13.83
N ALA A 112 -16.99 -20.50 12.92
CA ALA A 112 -17.48 -21.03 11.65
C ALA A 112 -18.28 -19.99 10.82
N TRP A 113 -17.82 -18.75 10.81
CA TRP A 113 -18.46 -17.63 10.10
C TRP A 113 -17.99 -17.46 8.65
N GLU A 114 -17.32 -18.46 8.06
CA GLU A 114 -16.75 -18.34 6.72
C GLU A 114 -17.82 -18.07 5.65
N GLN A 115 -18.98 -18.71 5.74
CA GLN A 115 -20.05 -18.56 4.74
C GLN A 115 -20.69 -17.17 4.73
N PRO A 116 -21.09 -16.59 5.88
CA PRO A 116 -21.56 -15.19 5.95
C PRO A 116 -20.54 -14.19 5.37
N PHE A 117 -19.26 -14.32 5.73
CA PHE A 117 -18.22 -13.43 5.20
C PHE A 117 -17.97 -13.65 3.70
N ALA A 118 -18.08 -14.89 3.18
CA ALA A 118 -18.06 -15.17 1.75
C ALA A 118 -19.18 -14.44 0.99
N GLN A 119 -20.40 -14.45 1.52
CA GLN A 119 -21.52 -13.74 0.90
C GLN A 119 -21.34 -12.21 0.95
N LEU A 120 -20.83 -11.68 2.07
CA LEU A 120 -20.53 -10.26 2.21
C LEU A 120 -19.49 -9.78 1.19
N VAL A 121 -18.41 -10.53 1.01
CA VAL A 121 -17.39 -10.21 0.01
C VAL A 121 -17.93 -10.37 -1.42
N ALA A 122 -18.73 -11.41 -1.69
CA ALA A 122 -19.32 -11.62 -3.01
C ALA A 122 -20.29 -10.49 -3.41
N THR A 123 -21.07 -9.94 -2.47
CA THR A 123 -21.96 -8.79 -2.72
C THR A 123 -21.19 -7.50 -2.97
N ALA A 124 -20.11 -7.26 -2.21
CA ALA A 124 -19.19 -6.15 -2.47
C ALA A 124 -18.56 -6.27 -3.87
N ARG A 125 -18.07 -7.46 -4.24
CA ARG A 125 -17.48 -7.74 -5.55
C ARG A 125 -18.47 -7.55 -6.70
N LYS A 126 -19.73 -7.96 -6.54
CA LYS A 126 -20.79 -7.75 -7.54
C LYS A 126 -21.06 -6.26 -7.80
N SER A 127 -21.00 -5.44 -6.74
CA SER A 127 -21.19 -3.99 -6.82
C SER A 127 -20.02 -3.30 -7.53
N GLU A 128 -18.79 -3.74 -7.24
CA GLU A 128 -17.56 -3.28 -7.91
C GLU A 128 -17.60 -3.61 -9.41
N VAL A 129 -17.84 -4.88 -9.76
CA VAL A 129 -17.88 -5.36 -11.14
C VAL A 129 -19.00 -4.70 -11.96
N LYS A 130 -20.10 -4.29 -11.34
CA LYS A 130 -21.14 -3.50 -12.01
C LYS A 130 -20.59 -2.16 -12.51
N GLN A 131 -19.75 -1.47 -11.75
CA GLN A 131 -19.12 -0.22 -12.19
C GLN A 131 -18.05 -0.46 -13.25
N ILE A 132 -17.20 -1.47 -13.05
CA ILE A 132 -16.18 -1.86 -14.02
C ILE A 132 -16.81 -2.21 -15.37
N ARG A 133 -17.96 -2.89 -15.37
CA ARG A 133 -18.68 -3.21 -16.61
C ARG A 133 -19.12 -1.97 -17.38
N TRP A 134 -19.61 -0.93 -16.70
CA TRP A 134 -19.97 0.34 -17.36
C TRP A 134 -18.73 1.03 -17.93
N SER A 135 -17.61 0.99 -17.20
CA SER A 135 -16.32 1.48 -17.70
C SER A 135 -15.92 0.76 -18.98
N ASN A 136 -15.92 -0.57 -18.99
CA ASN A 136 -15.53 -1.38 -20.14
C ASN A 136 -16.49 -1.24 -21.34
N ILE A 137 -17.79 -1.04 -21.11
CA ILE A 137 -18.74 -0.72 -22.20
C ILE A 137 -18.38 0.64 -22.83
N LEU A 138 -18.07 1.65 -22.02
CA LEU A 138 -17.67 2.97 -22.50
C LEU A 138 -16.36 2.91 -23.30
N LYS A 139 -15.35 2.17 -22.80
CA LYS A 139 -14.10 1.88 -23.52
C LYS A 139 -14.39 1.20 -24.85
N GLY A 140 -15.29 0.20 -24.85
CA GLY A 140 -15.66 -0.54 -26.07
C GLY A 140 -16.33 0.33 -27.13
N ILE A 141 -17.19 1.27 -26.71
CA ILE A 141 -17.76 2.27 -27.62
C ILE A 141 -16.65 3.15 -28.22
N ASN A 142 -15.73 3.65 -27.38
CA ASN A 142 -14.63 4.49 -27.85
C ASN A 142 -13.74 3.75 -28.86
N GLN A 143 -13.38 2.51 -28.55
CA GLN A 143 -12.55 1.67 -29.42
C GLN A 143 -13.26 1.35 -30.75
N SER A 144 -14.56 1.03 -30.73
CA SER A 144 -15.34 0.80 -31.95
C SER A 144 -15.43 2.06 -32.84
N ILE A 145 -15.51 3.25 -32.25
CA ILE A 145 -15.51 4.49 -33.04
C ILE A 145 -14.12 4.73 -33.66
N ASN A 146 -13.04 4.48 -32.93
CA ASN A 146 -11.68 4.60 -33.47
C ASN A 146 -11.44 3.67 -34.67
N PHE A 147 -12.03 2.46 -34.67
CA PHE A 147 -11.99 1.55 -35.82
C PHE A 147 -12.65 2.13 -37.07
N VAL A 148 -13.77 2.84 -36.93
CA VAL A 148 -14.49 3.44 -38.06
C VAL A 148 -13.80 4.70 -38.58
N LEU A 149 -13.24 5.52 -37.70
CA LEU A 149 -12.63 6.80 -38.06
C LEU A 149 -11.17 6.68 -38.55
N ILE A 150 -10.60 5.47 -38.61
CA ILE A 150 -9.21 5.18 -39.03
C ILE A 150 -8.24 6.13 -38.29
N ARG A 151 -8.35 6.19 -36.96
CA ARG A 151 -7.54 7.11 -36.15
C ARG A 151 -7.10 6.44 -34.85
N ASP A 152 -5.86 5.97 -34.83
CA ASP A 152 -5.12 5.61 -33.60
C ASP A 152 -4.65 6.86 -32.82
N PHE A 153 -4.96 8.07 -33.32
CA PHE A 153 -4.22 9.28 -33.01
C PHE A 153 -4.74 10.17 -31.89
N LEU A 154 -5.96 9.94 -31.40
CA LEU A 154 -6.55 10.79 -30.35
C LEU A 154 -6.96 9.92 -29.16
N LEU A 155 -5.93 9.56 -28.41
CA LEU A 155 -5.99 8.90 -27.09
C LEU A 155 -6.38 9.93 -26.00
N LEU A 156 -7.46 10.66 -26.21
CA LEU A 156 -8.11 11.49 -25.17
C LEU A 156 -8.65 10.64 -24.00
N GLU A 157 -8.72 9.33 -24.18
CA GLU A 157 -9.19 8.36 -23.20
C GLU A 157 -8.32 8.35 -21.92
N GLU A 158 -6.99 8.48 -22.04
CA GLU A 158 -6.07 8.41 -20.90
C GLU A 158 -5.82 9.76 -20.21
N ILE A 159 -5.93 10.87 -20.95
CA ILE A 159 -5.78 12.23 -20.39
C ILE A 159 -6.91 12.53 -19.38
N SER A 160 -8.08 11.91 -19.55
CA SER A 160 -9.17 12.02 -18.57
C SER A 160 -8.88 11.34 -17.21
N GLY A 161 -7.79 10.57 -17.13
CA GLY A 161 -7.25 10.02 -15.90
C GLY A 161 -6.39 11.00 -15.09
N LEU A 162 -6.08 12.19 -15.64
CA LEU A 162 -5.12 13.15 -15.07
C LEU A 162 -5.74 14.20 -14.14
N ASP A 163 -7.02 14.12 -13.77
CA ASP A 163 -7.65 15.30 -13.15
C ASP A 163 -8.58 15.04 -11.94
N GLU A 164 -8.38 15.90 -10.93
CA GLU A 164 -9.22 16.23 -9.76
C GLU A 164 -9.22 15.38 -8.47
N ARG A 165 -8.32 14.42 -8.24
CA ARG A 165 -8.05 13.95 -6.85
C ARG A 165 -6.70 14.35 -6.29
N GLU A 166 -5.72 14.59 -7.14
CA GLU A 166 -4.33 14.77 -6.72
C GLU A 166 -4.02 16.25 -6.36
N GLY A 167 -4.79 17.23 -6.85
CA GLY A 167 -4.55 18.65 -6.56
C GLY A 167 -4.77 19.07 -5.11
N LYS A 168 -5.82 18.57 -4.43
CA LYS A 168 -6.11 18.94 -3.03
C LYS A 168 -5.17 18.25 -2.03
N ASP A 169 -4.81 17.01 -2.28
CA ASP A 169 -3.95 16.24 -1.39
C ASP A 169 -2.47 16.65 -1.57
N ASN A 170 -2.05 17.03 -2.79
CA ASN A 170 -0.71 17.56 -3.05
C ASN A 170 -0.55 19.00 -2.55
N GLU A 171 -1.57 19.87 -2.64
CA GLU A 171 -1.55 21.19 -1.99
C GLU A 171 -1.45 21.07 -0.45
N ALA A 172 -2.11 20.07 0.14
CA ALA A 172 -1.97 19.79 1.57
C ALA A 172 -0.55 19.31 1.92
N PHE A 173 0.10 18.52 1.07
CA PHE A 173 1.47 18.06 1.29
C PHE A 173 2.52 19.18 1.12
N ILE A 174 2.37 20.01 0.09
CA ILE A 174 3.26 21.16 -0.20
C ILE A 174 3.10 22.27 0.86
N SER A 175 1.88 22.48 1.39
CA SER A 175 1.67 23.41 2.50
C SER A 175 2.29 22.94 3.81
N VAL A 176 2.35 21.62 4.07
CA VAL A 176 3.07 21.05 5.22
C VAL A 176 4.57 21.27 5.10
N GLU A 177 5.15 21.24 3.90
CA GLU A 177 6.59 21.47 3.68
C GLU A 177 7.02 22.90 4.02
N ASN A 178 6.16 23.90 3.77
CA ASN A 178 6.41 25.30 4.10
C ASN A 178 6.29 25.61 5.60
N GLU A 179 5.56 24.80 6.39
CA GLU A 179 5.45 24.96 7.84
C GLU A 179 6.67 24.42 8.61
N ILE A 180 7.51 23.61 7.96
CA ILE A 180 8.67 22.94 8.58
C ILE A 180 9.86 23.91 8.75
N ILE A 181 9.90 25.02 8.00
CA ILE A 181 11.06 25.93 7.96
C ILE A 181 11.06 26.97 9.11
N LEU A 182 9.94 27.15 9.82
CA LEU A 182 9.78 28.23 10.81
C LEU A 182 10.08 27.86 12.27
N GLY A 183 10.47 26.61 12.55
CA GLY A 183 10.81 26.15 13.90
C GLY A 183 12.30 26.03 14.17
N VAL A 184 13.11 27.00 13.73
CA VAL A 184 14.55 27.01 14.01
C VAL A 184 14.77 27.38 15.48
N MET A 185 15.11 26.38 16.29
CA MET A 185 15.54 26.57 17.67
C MET A 185 16.93 27.26 17.71
N GLU A 186 17.05 28.30 18.51
CA GLU A 186 18.30 29.03 18.73
C GLU A 186 19.37 28.12 19.35
N ASN A 187 20.47 27.95 18.61
CA ASN A 187 21.71 27.37 19.13
C ASN A 187 22.25 28.24 20.28
N THR A 188 22.20 27.74 21.50
CA THR A 188 22.92 28.32 22.64
C THR A 188 24.16 27.48 22.98
N SER A 189 25.21 28.19 23.37
CA SER A 189 26.61 27.78 23.54
C SER A 189 26.92 26.48 24.31
N SER A 190 28.04 25.88 23.92
CA SER A 190 28.56 24.53 24.20
C SER A 190 29.09 24.24 25.61
N ASN A 191 28.55 24.83 26.69
CA ASN A 191 29.13 24.66 28.04
C ASN A 191 28.14 24.38 29.18
N GLU A 192 26.92 23.96 28.88
CA GLU A 192 25.90 23.74 29.92
C GLU A 192 25.68 22.25 30.25
N GLU A 193 25.26 21.97 31.50
CA GLU A 193 25.06 20.62 32.04
C GLU A 193 24.12 19.77 31.17
N LYS A 194 24.49 18.51 30.93
CA LYS A 194 23.64 17.50 30.27
C LYS A 194 22.42 17.21 31.13
N GLY A 195 21.24 17.07 30.53
CA GLY A 195 20.00 16.85 31.27
C GLY A 195 18.76 17.18 30.46
N VAL A 196 17.60 16.92 31.06
CA VAL A 196 16.29 17.32 30.54
C VAL A 196 15.71 18.38 31.46
N PHE A 197 15.47 19.58 30.92
CA PHE A 197 14.93 20.72 31.65
C PHE A 197 13.64 21.19 30.98
N ILE A 198 12.56 21.21 31.74
CA ILE A 198 11.22 21.60 31.28
C ILE A 198 10.70 22.70 32.20
N GLU A 199 10.30 23.83 31.61
CA GLU A 199 9.77 24.99 32.31
C GLU A 199 8.36 25.32 31.81
N LYS A 200 7.36 25.15 32.67
CA LYS A 200 5.93 25.46 32.44
C LYS A 200 5.39 24.99 31.08
N MET A 201 5.77 23.78 30.69
CA MET A 201 5.39 23.21 29.39
C MET A 201 3.89 22.93 29.31
N SER A 202 3.28 23.41 28.23
CA SER A 202 1.91 23.09 27.83
C SER A 202 1.88 22.61 26.38
N VAL A 203 1.24 21.47 26.11
CA VAL A 203 1.35 20.73 24.84
C VAL A 203 -0.03 20.35 24.29
N ARG A 204 -0.17 20.32 22.96
CA ARG A 204 -1.41 19.99 22.26
C ARG A 204 -1.14 19.11 21.02
N TRP A 205 -1.89 18.02 20.87
CA TRP A 205 -1.77 17.08 19.74
C TRP A 205 -2.29 17.63 18.40
N ASN A 206 -3.38 18.39 18.43
CA ASN A 206 -4.01 18.96 17.23
C ASN A 206 -4.48 20.38 17.54
N ASN A 207 -4.29 21.33 16.62
CA ASN A 207 -4.66 22.73 16.84
C ASN A 207 -6.17 22.93 17.06
N GLU A 208 -6.99 21.98 16.62
CA GLU A 208 -8.45 22.00 16.74
C GLU A 208 -8.97 21.75 18.17
N THR A 209 -8.22 21.08 19.04
CA THR A 209 -8.67 20.82 20.42
C THR A 209 -8.45 22.04 21.32
N THR A 210 -9.51 22.49 21.99
CA THR A 210 -9.48 23.69 22.84
C THR A 210 -8.69 23.50 24.13
N LYS A 211 -8.63 22.28 24.67
CA LYS A 211 -7.89 21.98 25.91
C LYS A 211 -6.52 21.36 25.60
N PRO A 212 -5.41 21.94 26.12
CA PRO A 212 -4.09 21.32 26.03
C PRO A 212 -4.08 20.00 26.82
N THR A 213 -3.33 19.02 26.30
CA THR A 213 -3.20 17.67 26.84
C THR A 213 -2.30 17.64 28.07
N LEU A 214 -1.28 18.49 28.11
CA LEU A 214 -0.41 18.70 29.27
C LEU A 214 -0.42 20.18 29.63
N ARG A 215 -0.41 20.51 30.93
CA ARG A 215 -0.51 21.89 31.43
C ARG A 215 0.56 22.21 32.45
N GLU A 216 1.29 23.29 32.16
CA GLU A 216 2.27 23.94 33.04
C GLU A 216 3.24 22.97 33.76
N ILE A 217 3.67 21.90 33.07
CA ILE A 217 4.58 20.92 33.66
C ILE A 217 5.98 21.51 33.76
N SER A 218 6.59 21.42 34.95
CA SER A 218 7.98 21.83 35.16
C SER A 218 8.76 20.69 35.81
N LEU A 219 9.86 20.28 35.20
CA LEU A 219 10.72 19.20 35.71
C LEU A 219 12.18 19.40 35.28
N SER A 220 13.11 18.86 36.05
CA SER A 220 14.54 18.87 35.75
C SER A 220 15.14 17.52 36.13
N VAL A 221 15.79 16.84 35.17
CA VAL A 221 16.44 15.54 35.37
C VAL A 221 17.91 15.63 34.97
N LYS A 222 18.79 15.31 35.92
CA LYS A 222 20.25 15.33 35.74
C LYS A 222 20.82 13.93 35.44
N PRO A 223 22.06 13.83 34.94
CA PRO A 223 22.70 12.54 34.68
C PRO A 223 22.83 11.71 35.96
N GLY A 224 22.54 10.42 35.85
CA GLY A 224 22.51 9.49 36.98
C GLY A 224 21.23 9.51 37.81
N GLN A 225 20.22 10.29 37.40
CA GLN A 225 18.91 10.28 38.03
C GLN A 225 17.91 9.43 37.24
N LEU A 226 17.16 8.61 37.99
CA LEU A 226 16.01 7.87 37.51
C LEU A 226 14.73 8.62 37.90
N LEU A 227 14.06 9.21 36.91
CA LEU A 227 12.73 9.79 37.06
C LEU A 227 11.68 8.73 36.71
N ALA A 228 10.82 8.39 37.67
CA ALA A 228 9.67 7.55 37.42
C ALA A 228 8.40 8.38 37.21
N VAL A 229 7.66 8.13 36.14
CA VAL A 229 6.41 8.84 35.83
C VAL A 229 5.23 7.89 36.02
N VAL A 230 4.30 8.27 36.90
CA VAL A 230 3.15 7.47 37.33
C VAL A 230 1.87 8.26 37.13
N GLY A 231 0.77 7.58 36.81
CA GLY A 231 -0.54 8.22 36.66
C GLY A 231 -1.58 7.28 36.06
N SER A 232 -2.85 7.68 36.15
CA SER A 232 -3.98 6.95 35.58
C SER A 232 -3.83 6.73 34.07
N VAL A 233 -4.54 5.74 33.53
CA VAL A 233 -4.58 5.53 32.07
C VAL A 233 -5.16 6.78 31.41
N GLY A 234 -4.46 7.33 30.40
CA GLY A 234 -4.88 8.56 29.74
C GLY A 234 -4.44 9.88 30.40
N SER A 235 -3.65 9.85 31.49
CA SER A 235 -3.17 11.06 32.16
C SER A 235 -2.11 11.89 31.39
N GLY A 236 -1.71 11.46 30.19
CA GLY A 236 -0.75 12.16 29.34
C GLY A 236 0.73 11.71 29.47
N LYS A 237 1.00 10.56 30.11
CA LYS A 237 2.37 10.03 30.32
C LYS A 237 3.18 9.87 29.03
N SER A 238 2.63 9.19 28.02
CA SER A 238 3.30 9.03 26.72
C SER A 238 3.38 10.37 25.97
N SER A 239 2.40 11.26 26.14
CA SER A 239 2.46 12.63 25.59
C SER A 239 3.62 13.44 26.19
N LEU A 240 3.99 13.19 27.45
CA LEU A 240 5.16 13.80 28.08
C LEU A 240 6.44 13.34 27.38
N LEU A 241 6.60 12.04 27.12
CA LEU A 241 7.77 11.52 26.39
C LEU A 241 7.84 12.07 24.96
N MET A 242 6.71 12.09 24.26
CA MET A 242 6.64 12.64 22.89
C MET A 242 6.94 14.14 22.84
N SER A 243 6.64 14.90 23.91
CA SER A 243 7.04 16.31 24.01
C SER A 243 8.55 16.49 24.23
N ILE A 244 9.21 15.56 24.94
CA ILE A 244 10.67 15.55 25.10
C ILE A 244 11.35 15.18 23.77
N LEU A 245 10.75 14.29 22.99
CA LEU A 245 11.21 13.91 21.65
C LEU A 245 10.89 14.95 20.57
N ASN A 246 10.20 16.04 20.93
CA ASN A 246 9.75 17.09 20.01
C ASN A 246 8.81 16.57 18.88
N GLU A 247 8.05 15.51 19.15
CA GLU A 247 7.05 14.94 18.21
C GLU A 247 5.69 15.66 18.30
N ILE A 248 5.44 16.39 19.40
CA ILE A 248 4.22 17.17 19.61
C ILE A 248 4.57 18.65 19.78
N SER A 249 3.82 19.52 19.12
CA SER A 249 4.00 20.97 19.20
C SER A 249 3.75 21.53 20.61
N LEU A 250 4.71 22.32 21.08
CA LEU A 250 4.58 23.14 22.28
C LEU A 250 3.64 24.32 22.04
N VAL A 251 2.72 24.56 22.98
CA VAL A 251 1.83 25.74 22.99
C VAL A 251 2.46 26.87 23.81
N SER A 252 3.08 26.53 24.94
CA SER A 252 3.74 27.47 25.84
C SER A 252 4.77 26.73 26.70
N GLY A 253 5.74 27.47 27.25
CA GLY A 253 6.84 26.95 28.05
C GLY A 253 8.08 26.62 27.21
N ARG A 254 9.09 26.05 27.87
CA ARG A 254 10.38 25.71 27.27
C ARG A 254 10.78 24.28 27.62
N VAL A 255 11.23 23.53 26.62
CA VAL A 255 11.84 22.20 26.78
C VAL A 255 13.26 22.28 26.25
N VAL A 256 14.22 21.88 27.06
CA VAL A 256 15.65 21.86 26.73
C VAL A 256 16.17 20.46 27.03
N VAL A 257 16.68 19.77 26.01
CA VAL A 257 17.20 18.40 26.11
C VAL A 257 18.67 18.42 25.68
N ARG A 258 19.60 18.07 26.57
CA ARG A 258 21.05 18.18 26.31
C ARG A 258 21.75 16.83 26.38
N GLY A 259 22.15 16.26 25.24
CA GLY A 259 22.85 14.97 25.14
C GLY A 259 23.35 14.61 23.72
N ARG A 260 24.31 13.66 23.62
CA ARG A 260 24.94 13.22 22.36
C ARG A 260 24.03 12.34 21.47
N VAL A 261 23.91 12.75 20.20
CA VAL A 261 23.11 12.13 19.14
C VAL A 261 23.67 10.79 18.67
N SER A 262 22.78 9.84 18.41
CA SER A 262 22.96 8.94 17.28
C SER A 262 21.58 8.62 16.71
N TYR A 263 21.23 9.29 15.62
CA TYR A 263 20.24 8.74 14.69
C TYR A 263 20.99 7.75 13.82
N ALA A 264 20.39 6.59 13.53
CA ALA A 264 20.83 5.78 12.42
C ALA A 264 20.08 6.25 11.16
N PRO A 265 20.67 7.08 10.29
CA PRO A 265 20.41 6.97 8.88
C PRO A 265 21.59 6.22 8.24
N GLN A 266 21.21 5.29 7.37
CA GLN A 266 22.07 4.79 6.31
C GLN A 266 22.69 5.99 5.57
N GLU A 267 23.99 5.87 5.27
CA GLU A 267 24.87 6.88 4.71
C GLU A 267 24.20 7.88 3.75
N SER A 268 24.02 9.11 4.21
CA SER A 268 24.04 10.30 3.37
C SER A 268 24.26 11.52 4.28
N GLU A 269 25.28 12.30 3.97
CA GLU A 269 25.65 13.54 4.66
C GLU A 269 24.47 14.51 4.72
N ILE A 270 23.78 14.56 5.86
CA ILE A 270 22.97 15.71 6.26
C ILE A 270 23.33 16.01 7.71
N GLN A 271 24.21 17.00 7.87
CA GLN A 271 24.45 17.70 9.12
C GLN A 271 23.14 18.38 9.57
N SER A 272 22.36 17.69 10.39
CA SER A 272 21.33 18.31 11.22
C SER A 272 21.34 17.63 12.59
N SER A 273 21.82 18.40 13.57
CA SER A 273 21.90 18.10 14.99
C SER A 273 20.52 17.88 15.61
N GLY A 274 20.11 16.62 15.77
CA GLY A 274 18.91 16.21 16.54
C GLY A 274 19.31 15.38 17.77
N GLU A 275 18.91 15.79 18.96
CA GLU A 275 19.47 15.43 20.28
C GLU A 275 19.46 13.92 20.67
N GLY A 276 20.39 13.55 21.57
CA GLY A 276 20.81 12.20 21.98
C GLY A 276 19.89 11.31 22.80
N VAL A 277 18.72 10.98 22.28
CA VAL A 277 17.67 10.27 23.01
C VAL A 277 17.45 8.84 22.49
N SER A 278 17.46 7.84 23.37
CA SER A 278 16.99 6.48 23.09
C SER A 278 15.58 6.29 23.63
N TYR A 279 14.68 5.75 22.81
CA TYR A 279 13.27 5.59 23.15
C TYR A 279 12.82 4.14 23.02
N ALA A 280 12.20 3.61 24.07
CA ALA A 280 11.48 2.34 24.04
C ALA A 280 9.97 2.64 24.09
N PRO A 281 9.23 2.50 22.96
CA PRO A 281 7.81 2.80 22.91
C PRO A 281 6.95 1.78 23.66
N GLN A 282 5.79 2.24 24.12
CA GLN A 282 4.77 1.40 24.79
C GLN A 282 4.29 0.29 23.86
N GLU A 283 3.99 0.63 22.60
CA GLU A 283 3.74 -0.37 21.56
C GLU A 283 5.08 -0.86 20.98
N SER A 284 5.49 -2.04 21.42
CA SER A 284 6.76 -2.64 21.00
C SER A 284 6.73 -3.04 19.53
N TRP A 285 7.63 -2.45 18.75
CA TRP A 285 7.75 -2.70 17.31
C TRP A 285 8.99 -3.55 16.98
N ALA A 286 8.82 -4.49 16.04
CA ALA A 286 9.91 -5.24 15.43
C ALA A 286 9.73 -5.25 13.91
N PHE A 287 10.84 -5.10 13.19
CA PHE A 287 10.86 -5.14 11.73
C PHE A 287 11.29 -6.52 11.24
N ILE A 288 11.06 -6.75 9.95
CA ILE A 288 11.32 -8.03 9.28
C ILE A 288 12.84 -8.23 9.16
N ALA A 289 13.43 -8.89 10.13
CA ALA A 289 14.85 -9.25 10.19
C ALA A 289 15.08 -10.26 11.33
N SER A 290 16.31 -10.73 11.51
CA SER A 290 16.67 -11.56 12.67
C SER A 290 16.49 -10.80 13.99
N VAL A 291 16.33 -11.53 15.10
CA VAL A 291 16.28 -10.95 16.45
C VAL A 291 17.54 -10.12 16.73
N ARG A 292 18.72 -10.63 16.34
CA ARG A 292 20.00 -9.90 16.42
C ARG A 292 19.95 -8.59 15.66
N GLN A 293 19.53 -8.60 14.40
CA GLN A 293 19.46 -7.38 13.59
C GLN A 293 18.45 -6.38 14.16
N ASN A 294 17.37 -6.88 14.76
CA ASN A 294 16.41 -6.05 15.48
C ASN A 294 17.03 -5.33 16.68
N ILE A 295 17.96 -5.96 17.42
CA ILE A 295 18.68 -5.33 18.54
C ILE A 295 19.77 -4.37 18.05
N LEU A 296 20.54 -4.78 17.04
CA LEU A 296 21.64 -3.98 16.49
C LEU A 296 21.15 -2.71 15.80
N PHE A 297 20.03 -2.79 15.06
CA PHE A 297 19.41 -1.67 14.36
C PHE A 297 20.40 -0.85 13.51
N GLY A 298 21.23 -1.53 12.72
CA GLY A 298 22.26 -0.89 11.88
C GLY A 298 23.56 -0.52 12.61
N SER A 299 23.64 -0.71 13.93
CA SER A 299 24.89 -0.57 14.69
C SER A 299 25.83 -1.75 14.49
N GLN A 300 27.14 -1.51 14.64
CA GLN A 300 28.14 -2.57 14.58
C GLN A 300 27.97 -3.58 15.72
N TYR A 301 28.18 -4.87 15.42
CA TYR A 301 28.12 -5.93 16.40
C TYR A 301 29.36 -5.93 17.31
N ASN A 302 29.15 -5.55 18.57
CA ASN A 302 30.08 -5.74 19.67
C ASN A 302 29.54 -6.82 20.61
N GLU A 303 30.26 -7.94 20.68
CA GLU A 303 29.87 -9.15 21.43
C GLU A 303 29.73 -8.88 22.94
N GLU A 304 30.69 -8.20 23.56
CA GLU A 304 30.65 -7.92 25.00
C GLU A 304 29.46 -7.01 25.37
N LYS A 305 29.20 -5.99 24.57
CA LYS A 305 28.06 -5.09 24.76
C LYS A 305 26.74 -5.83 24.54
N TYR A 306 26.68 -6.66 23.50
CA TYR A 306 25.49 -7.42 23.13
C TYR A 306 25.10 -8.38 24.25
N ASN A 307 26.05 -9.17 24.74
CA ASN A 307 25.84 -10.11 25.83
C ASN A 307 25.42 -9.42 27.13
N ARG A 308 25.97 -8.23 27.44
CA ARG A 308 25.52 -7.42 28.59
C ARG A 308 24.07 -6.97 28.46
N VAL A 309 23.67 -6.49 27.28
CA VAL A 309 22.29 -6.03 27.02
C VAL A 309 21.30 -7.19 27.06
N VAL A 310 21.61 -8.31 26.41
CA VAL A 310 20.78 -9.52 26.40
C VAL A 310 20.51 -10.02 27.82
N LYS A 311 21.56 -10.05 28.66
CA LYS A 311 21.46 -10.45 30.07
C LYS A 311 20.68 -9.46 30.92
N ALA A 312 20.83 -8.16 30.67
CA ALA A 312 20.06 -7.11 31.35
C ALA A 312 18.56 -7.20 31.02
N CYS A 313 18.21 -7.57 29.79
CA CYS A 313 16.82 -7.73 29.34
C CYS A 313 16.23 -9.13 29.59
N ALA A 314 16.99 -10.06 30.17
CA ALA A 314 16.60 -11.47 30.36
C ALA A 314 16.10 -12.14 29.07
N LEU A 315 16.81 -11.92 27.95
CA LEU A 315 16.51 -12.55 26.66
C LEU A 315 17.20 -13.91 26.48
N ASP A 316 18.19 -14.25 27.32
CA ASP A 316 18.94 -15.51 27.26
C ASP A 316 18.03 -16.74 27.29
N THR A 317 16.97 -16.70 28.10
CA THR A 317 16.01 -17.79 28.22
C THR A 317 15.16 -17.93 26.96
N ASP A 318 14.83 -16.81 26.30
CA ASP A 318 14.05 -16.85 25.05
C ASP A 318 14.90 -17.40 23.90
N PHE A 319 16.18 -17.01 23.81
CA PHE A 319 17.06 -17.50 22.76
C PHE A 319 17.25 -19.02 22.81
N LYS A 320 17.25 -19.62 24.01
CA LYS A 320 17.30 -21.09 24.15
C LYS A 320 16.05 -21.80 23.65
N LEU A 321 14.90 -21.13 23.68
CA LEU A 321 13.61 -21.67 23.23
C LEU A 321 13.41 -21.45 21.72
N MET A 322 14.15 -20.51 21.13
CA MET A 322 14.07 -20.22 19.70
C MET A 322 14.87 -21.26 18.90
N PRO A 323 14.36 -21.76 17.76
CA PRO A 323 15.03 -22.78 16.96
C PRO A 323 16.46 -22.41 16.53
N PHE A 324 16.71 -21.12 16.27
CA PHE A 324 18.01 -20.60 15.81
C PHE A 324 18.57 -19.51 16.73
N GLY A 325 18.14 -19.49 18.00
CA GLY A 325 18.58 -18.46 18.94
C GLY A 325 18.30 -17.03 18.45
N ASP A 326 19.30 -16.17 18.54
CA ASP A 326 19.21 -14.75 18.15
C ASP A 326 19.23 -14.52 16.62
N GLN A 327 19.52 -15.55 15.82
CA GLN A 327 19.43 -15.48 14.36
C GLN A 327 18.02 -15.74 13.82
N THR A 328 17.11 -16.22 14.67
CA THR A 328 15.72 -16.48 14.31
C THR A 328 15.06 -15.26 13.65
N LEU A 329 14.43 -15.47 12.50
CA LEU A 329 13.73 -14.40 11.79
C LEU A 329 12.44 -13.97 12.51
N VAL A 330 12.31 -12.67 12.71
CA VAL A 330 11.09 -12.04 13.19
C VAL A 330 10.24 -11.65 11.97
N GLY A 331 9.08 -12.30 11.80
CA GLY A 331 8.14 -11.99 10.71
C GLY A 331 7.50 -10.59 10.77
N GLU A 332 6.58 -10.28 9.85
CA GLU A 332 5.87 -8.99 9.83
C GLU A 332 5.27 -8.63 11.20
N ARG A 333 5.63 -7.45 11.74
CA ARG A 333 5.23 -6.94 13.07
C ARG A 333 5.56 -7.89 14.24
N GLY A 334 6.48 -8.83 14.04
CA GLY A 334 6.88 -9.84 15.01
C GLY A 334 5.76 -10.75 15.49
N LEU A 335 4.78 -11.10 14.64
CA LEU A 335 3.66 -11.98 15.03
C LEU A 335 4.09 -13.31 15.70
N ALA A 336 5.30 -13.79 15.42
CA ALA A 336 5.88 -14.98 16.05
C ALA A 336 6.30 -14.78 17.52
N LEU A 337 6.43 -13.54 18.01
CA LEU A 337 6.89 -13.21 19.36
C LEU A 337 5.70 -12.90 20.28
N SER A 338 5.80 -13.35 21.54
CA SER A 338 4.84 -12.96 22.59
C SER A 338 4.96 -11.46 22.93
N GLY A 339 3.93 -10.86 23.53
CA GLY A 339 3.96 -9.45 23.94
C GLY A 339 5.15 -9.11 24.85
N GLY A 340 5.45 -9.98 25.83
CA GLY A 340 6.60 -9.83 26.71
C GLY A 340 7.96 -10.03 26.02
N GLN A 341 8.03 -10.87 24.98
CA GLN A 341 9.24 -10.99 24.14
C GLN A 341 9.45 -9.73 23.29
N LYS A 342 8.39 -9.18 22.68
CA LYS A 342 8.47 -7.92 21.93
C LYS A 342 8.92 -6.76 22.81
N ALA A 343 8.38 -6.66 24.02
CA ALA A 343 8.76 -5.64 25.00
C ALA A 343 10.26 -5.72 25.34
N ARG A 344 10.77 -6.92 25.64
CA ARG A 344 12.19 -7.14 25.94
C ARG A 344 13.10 -6.89 24.75
N LEU A 345 12.66 -7.25 23.54
CA LEU A 345 13.39 -6.97 22.30
C LEU A 345 13.50 -5.46 22.02
N SER A 346 12.39 -4.73 22.18
CA SER A 346 12.33 -3.27 22.04
C SER A 346 13.23 -2.58 23.08
N LEU A 347 13.19 -3.05 24.33
CA LEU A 347 14.07 -2.56 25.39
C LEU A 347 15.55 -2.85 25.08
N ALA A 348 15.88 -4.06 24.64
CA ALA A 348 17.25 -4.42 24.28
C ALA A 348 17.79 -3.55 23.14
N ARG A 349 16.96 -3.25 22.12
CA ARG A 349 17.30 -2.29 21.06
C ARG A 349 17.63 -0.91 21.62
N ALA A 350 16.79 -0.40 22.53
CA ALA A 350 17.02 0.89 23.16
C ALA A 350 18.32 0.94 23.97
N LEU A 351 18.65 -0.13 24.72
CA LEU A 351 19.86 -0.23 25.55
C LEU A 351 21.15 -0.48 24.76
N TYR A 352 21.05 -1.22 23.65
CA TYR A 352 22.19 -1.47 22.77
C TYR A 352 22.65 -0.18 22.11
N HIS A 353 21.73 0.74 21.87
CA HIS A 353 22.06 2.07 21.41
C HIS A 353 22.68 2.90 22.53
N SER A 354 23.89 3.44 22.32
CA SER A 354 24.58 4.26 23.32
C SER A 354 24.05 5.69 23.30
N ALA A 355 23.13 6.00 24.23
CA ALA A 355 22.57 7.34 24.40
C ALA A 355 22.97 7.98 25.74
N ASP A 356 22.77 9.29 25.84
CA ASP A 356 22.91 10.02 27.12
C ASP A 356 21.57 10.05 27.89
N ILE A 357 20.44 9.98 27.17
CA ILE A 357 19.08 10.04 27.71
C ILE A 357 18.28 8.82 27.24
N TYR A 358 17.64 8.12 28.19
CA TYR A 358 16.81 6.95 27.95
C TYR A 358 15.36 7.23 28.37
N LEU A 359 14.45 7.15 27.41
CA LEU A 359 13.01 7.28 27.61
C LEU A 359 12.37 5.90 27.47
N LEU A 360 11.81 5.38 28.56
CA LEU A 360 11.25 4.04 28.64
C LEU A 360 9.75 4.13 28.89
N ASP A 361 8.93 3.83 27.88
CA ASP A 361 7.47 3.93 27.96
C ASP A 361 6.84 2.58 28.32
N ASP A 362 6.67 2.34 29.63
CA ASP A 362 6.05 1.14 30.21
C ASP A 362 6.61 -0.22 29.73
N PRO A 363 7.95 -0.42 29.71
CA PRO A 363 8.55 -1.67 29.23
C PRO A 363 8.27 -2.90 30.13
N LEU A 364 7.64 -2.70 31.29
CA LEU A 364 7.45 -3.72 32.33
C LEU A 364 6.03 -4.31 32.36
N SER A 365 5.06 -3.74 31.64
CA SER A 365 3.65 -4.14 31.77
C SER A 365 3.30 -5.47 31.11
N ALA A 366 4.01 -5.84 30.04
CA ALA A 366 3.78 -7.07 29.28
C ALA A 366 4.58 -8.28 29.79
N VAL A 367 5.34 -8.13 30.89
CA VAL A 367 6.24 -9.17 31.43
C VAL A 367 5.85 -9.57 32.85
N ASP A 368 6.11 -10.83 33.19
CA ASP A 368 5.80 -11.37 34.52
C ASP A 368 6.58 -10.64 35.62
N THR A 369 6.02 -10.57 36.83
CA THR A 369 6.61 -9.82 37.96
C THR A 369 8.06 -10.19 38.27
N ARG A 370 8.45 -11.47 38.11
CA ARG A 370 9.84 -11.92 38.32
C ARG A 370 10.79 -11.34 37.28
N VAL A 371 10.40 -11.39 36.01
CA VAL A 371 11.17 -10.84 34.89
C VAL A 371 11.21 -9.31 34.98
N ALA A 372 10.08 -8.68 35.31
CA ALA A 372 9.99 -7.24 35.53
C ALA A 372 10.96 -6.76 36.62
N LYS A 373 11.06 -7.49 37.73
CA LYS A 373 12.00 -7.18 38.83
C LYS A 373 13.45 -7.30 38.37
N HIS A 374 13.79 -8.36 37.63
CA HIS A 374 15.13 -8.55 37.07
C HIS A 374 15.50 -7.41 36.11
N ILE A 375 14.61 -7.07 35.17
CA ILE A 375 14.81 -5.97 34.23
C ILE A 375 14.99 -4.66 34.99
N TYR A 376 14.11 -4.32 35.94
CA TYR A 376 14.23 -3.08 36.69
C TYR A 376 15.59 -2.96 37.40
N GLN A 377 16.02 -4.02 38.07
CA GLN A 377 17.28 -4.01 38.84
C GLN A 377 18.52 -4.01 37.93
N LYS A 378 18.56 -4.86 36.90
CA LYS A 378 19.72 -5.00 36.02
C LYS A 378 19.80 -3.92 34.93
N CYS A 379 18.68 -3.50 34.37
CA CYS A 379 18.61 -2.46 33.34
C CYS A 379 18.55 -1.07 33.96
N CYS A 380 17.46 -0.73 34.66
CA CYS A 380 17.19 0.64 35.07
C CYS A 380 18.14 1.15 36.17
N VAL A 381 18.54 0.27 37.10
CA VAL A 381 19.38 0.65 38.25
C VAL A 381 20.87 0.41 37.98
N GLU A 382 21.26 -0.76 37.45
CA GLU A 382 22.67 -1.13 37.26
C GLU A 382 23.24 -0.64 35.92
N TYR A 383 22.61 -0.98 34.79
CA TYR A 383 23.11 -0.62 33.45
C TYR A 383 22.98 0.88 33.14
N LEU A 384 21.90 1.52 33.59
CA LEU A 384 21.60 2.94 33.32
C LEU A 384 22.01 3.90 34.45
N LYS A 385 22.83 3.44 35.40
CA LYS A 385 23.20 4.18 36.63
C LYS A 385 23.74 5.58 36.37
N ASP A 386 24.56 5.76 35.33
CA ASP A 386 25.24 7.04 35.03
C ASP A 386 24.52 7.87 33.95
N LYS A 387 23.30 7.47 33.57
CA LYS A 387 22.54 8.06 32.45
C LYS A 387 21.29 8.78 32.94
N VAL A 388 20.73 9.65 32.11
CA VAL A 388 19.43 10.28 32.39
C VAL A 388 18.36 9.26 32.00
N THR A 389 17.57 8.76 32.97
CA THR A 389 16.55 7.74 32.68
C THR A 389 15.18 8.22 33.10
N ILE A 390 14.23 8.24 32.17
CA ILE A 390 12.83 8.54 32.42
C ILE A 390 12.03 7.26 32.17
N LEU A 391 11.50 6.68 33.24
CA LEU A 391 10.70 5.45 33.20
C LEU A 391 9.24 5.78 33.45
N VAL A 392 8.40 5.63 32.43
CA VAL A 392 6.95 5.58 32.60
C VAL A 392 6.59 4.16 33.01
N THR A 393 5.82 3.99 34.08
CA THR A 393 5.32 2.66 34.47
C THR A 393 4.00 2.76 35.19
N HIS A 394 3.12 1.79 34.92
CA HIS A 394 1.90 1.58 35.70
C HIS A 394 2.15 0.77 36.98
N SER A 395 3.34 0.19 37.14
CA SER A 395 3.66 -0.73 38.24
C SER A 395 4.42 -0.01 39.36
N ILE A 396 3.70 0.41 40.40
CA ILE A 396 4.25 1.17 41.56
C ILE A 396 5.24 0.35 42.42
N GLN A 397 5.21 -0.98 42.30
CA GLN A 397 5.99 -1.90 43.13
C GLN A 397 7.51 -1.69 43.04
N PHE A 398 8.00 -1.13 41.94
CA PHE A 398 9.42 -0.93 41.66
C PHE A 398 9.91 0.49 41.99
N LEU A 399 9.04 1.39 42.45
CA LEU A 399 9.36 2.82 42.56
C LEU A 399 10.12 3.23 43.82
N LYS A 400 10.37 2.29 44.75
CA LYS A 400 11.07 2.59 46.01
C LYS A 400 12.51 3.06 45.79
N ASP A 401 13.15 2.57 44.74
CA ASP A 401 14.55 2.86 44.41
C ASP A 401 14.69 4.03 43.41
N ALA A 402 13.58 4.67 43.02
CA ALA A 402 13.60 5.82 42.12
C ALA A 402 14.05 7.10 42.84
N HIS A 403 14.94 7.86 42.20
CA HIS A 403 15.46 9.12 42.73
C HIS A 403 14.37 10.19 42.80
N GLN A 404 13.51 10.22 41.79
CA GLN A 404 12.41 11.17 41.68
C GLN A 404 11.19 10.50 41.06
N ILE A 405 10.01 10.82 41.56
CA ILE A 405 8.72 10.30 41.08
C ILE A 405 7.84 11.50 40.72
N LEU A 406 7.32 11.51 39.49
CA LEU A 406 6.35 12.46 38.98
C LEU A 406 4.98 11.78 38.91
N VAL A 407 3.99 12.35 39.60
CA VAL A 407 2.59 11.89 39.57
C VAL A 407 1.77 12.79 38.65
N LEU A 408 1.28 12.23 37.55
CA LEU A 408 0.42 12.90 36.57
C LEU A 408 -1.05 12.47 36.74
N ASN A 409 -1.94 13.45 36.77
CA ASN A 409 -3.39 13.23 36.73
C ASN A 409 -4.05 14.24 35.78
N ASP A 410 -4.87 13.76 34.84
CA ASP A 410 -5.57 14.59 33.86
C ASP A 410 -4.72 15.65 33.14
N GLY A 411 -3.44 15.33 32.88
CA GLY A 411 -2.50 16.22 32.18
C GLY A 411 -1.82 17.27 33.07
N GLU A 412 -2.06 17.25 34.38
CA GLU A 412 -1.46 18.15 35.36
C GLU A 412 -0.52 17.40 36.30
N CYS A 413 0.52 18.10 36.75
CA CYS A 413 1.49 17.58 37.71
C CYS A 413 0.93 17.71 39.14
N VAL A 414 0.56 16.58 39.75
CA VAL A 414 0.01 16.56 41.12
C VAL A 414 1.13 16.68 42.15
N ALA A 415 2.20 15.92 41.98
CA ALA A 415 3.33 15.91 42.90
C ALA A 415 4.62 15.43 42.23
N ILE A 416 5.74 15.99 42.70
CA ILE A 416 7.10 15.61 42.33
C ILE A 416 7.91 15.46 43.63
N GLY A 417 8.63 14.34 43.78
CA GLY A 417 9.53 14.12 44.91
C GLY A 417 10.06 12.68 44.97
N SER A 418 10.87 12.38 45.98
CA SER A 418 11.27 11.00 46.27
C SER A 418 10.13 10.20 46.92
N TYR A 419 10.24 8.87 46.95
CA TYR A 419 9.22 8.00 47.53
C TYR A 419 8.89 8.35 49.00
N THR A 420 9.91 8.67 49.79
CA THR A 420 9.74 9.07 51.21
C THR A 420 9.01 10.41 51.33
N GLN A 421 9.40 11.41 50.53
CA GLN A 421 8.76 12.74 50.52
C GLN A 421 7.29 12.68 50.09
N LEU A 422 6.95 11.83 49.12
CA LEU A 422 5.55 11.66 48.69
C LEU A 422 4.71 10.99 49.77
N LYS A 423 5.28 10.00 50.47
CA LYS A 423 4.62 9.33 51.59
C LYS A 423 4.39 10.26 52.78
N GLU A 424 5.37 11.11 53.10
CA GLU A 424 5.27 12.14 54.16
C GLU A 424 4.22 13.21 53.84
N ARG A 425 4.02 13.52 52.55
CA ARG A 425 2.93 14.40 52.07
C ARG A 425 1.55 13.75 52.10
N GLY A 426 1.43 12.51 52.59
CA GLY A 426 0.16 11.78 52.67
C GLY A 426 -0.35 11.23 51.34
N ILE A 427 0.48 11.26 50.28
CA ILE A 427 0.14 10.69 48.97
C ILE A 427 0.52 9.20 49.00
N ASP A 428 -0.43 8.36 49.41
CA ASP A 428 -0.27 6.92 49.26
C ASP A 428 -0.47 6.53 47.80
N LEU A 429 0.66 6.40 47.09
CA LEU A 429 0.74 5.99 45.68
C LEU A 429 -0.07 4.71 45.42
N MET A 430 -0.10 3.76 46.37
CA MET A 430 -0.83 2.50 46.23
C MET A 430 -2.34 2.67 46.41
N ALA A 431 -2.78 3.62 47.25
CA ALA A 431 -4.20 3.95 47.41
C ALA A 431 -4.72 4.80 46.24
N TYR A 432 -3.89 5.71 45.71
CA TYR A 432 -4.21 6.56 44.56
C TYR A 432 -4.53 5.72 43.32
N GLN A 433 -3.74 4.67 43.06
CA GLN A 433 -3.99 3.75 41.94
C GLN A 433 -5.28 2.93 42.12
N ARG A 434 -5.54 2.43 43.34
CA ARG A 434 -6.79 1.69 43.65
C ARG A 434 -8.04 2.55 43.49
N GLN A 435 -7.97 3.84 43.86
CA GLN A 435 -9.08 4.77 43.63
C GLN A 435 -9.30 5.00 42.13
N THR A 436 -8.23 5.18 41.34
CA THR A 436 -8.34 5.37 39.89
C THR A 436 -8.87 4.14 39.16
N ASP A 437 -8.47 2.93 39.57
CA ASP A 437 -8.96 1.66 38.99
C ASP A 437 -10.46 1.46 39.29
N ALA A 438 -10.90 1.78 40.52
CA ALA A 438 -12.32 1.70 40.91
C ALA A 438 -13.22 2.75 40.22
N THR A 439 -12.72 3.95 39.92
CA THR A 439 -13.44 4.95 39.11
C THR A 439 -13.49 4.58 37.63
N ASN A 440 -12.46 3.89 37.13
CA ASN A 440 -12.41 3.41 35.74
C ASN A 440 -13.44 2.31 35.50
N ASP A 441 -13.62 1.36 36.42
CA ASP A 441 -14.65 0.31 36.27
C ASP A 441 -16.08 0.87 36.19
N ARG A 442 -16.37 1.99 36.89
CA ARG A 442 -17.68 2.66 36.81
C ARG A 442 -17.89 3.45 35.52
N THR A 443 -16.84 3.95 34.89
CA THR A 443 -16.92 4.70 33.61
C THR A 443 -16.86 3.77 32.39
N VAL A 444 -16.18 2.62 32.47
CA VAL A 444 -16.14 1.59 31.43
C VAL A 444 -17.51 0.93 31.21
N MET A 445 -18.35 0.83 32.25
CA MET A 445 -19.70 0.27 32.15
C MET A 445 -20.67 1.09 31.26
N LYS A 446 -20.38 2.37 30.99
CA LYS A 446 -21.21 3.22 30.11
C LYS A 446 -20.72 3.34 28.67
N ARG A 447 -19.58 2.73 28.31
CA ARG A 447 -18.95 2.85 26.98
C ARG A 447 -18.60 1.52 26.29
N ARG A 448 -19.16 0.40 26.74
CA ARG A 448 -19.02 -0.90 26.07
C ARG A 448 -20.25 -1.24 25.21
N THR A 449 -20.33 -0.59 24.06
CA THR A 449 -20.85 -1.22 22.84
C THR A 449 -19.77 -1.08 21.78
N SER A 450 -19.41 -2.20 21.15
CA SER A 450 -18.42 -2.35 20.06
C SER A 450 -16.92 -2.24 20.42
N VAL A 451 -16.37 -3.21 21.15
CA VAL A 451 -14.97 -3.67 20.94
C VAL A 451 -14.89 -5.17 21.27
N THR A 452 -14.40 -5.95 20.31
CA THR A 452 -14.07 -7.38 20.42
C THR A 452 -12.97 -7.62 21.46
N PRO A 453 -13.08 -8.62 22.34
CA PRO A 453 -12.01 -8.92 23.29
C PRO A 453 -10.86 -9.65 22.59
N SER A 454 -9.66 -9.07 22.66
CA SER A 454 -8.41 -9.78 22.43
C SER A 454 -8.27 -10.87 23.50
N MET A 455 -8.24 -12.13 23.08
CA MET A 455 -8.02 -13.28 23.97
C MET A 455 -6.69 -13.98 23.63
N VAL A 456 -5.72 -13.80 24.51
CA VAL A 456 -4.64 -14.72 24.90
C VAL A 456 -4.50 -14.44 26.41
N SER A 457 -4.63 -15.36 27.34
CA SER A 457 -3.96 -16.65 27.50
C SER A 457 -4.67 -17.51 28.57
N THR A 458 -4.91 -18.79 28.29
CA THR A 458 -4.74 -19.87 29.28
C THR A 458 -4.57 -21.17 28.50
N ILE A 459 -3.44 -21.85 28.65
CA ILE A 459 -3.31 -23.31 28.81
C ILE A 459 -1.85 -23.53 29.21
N SER A 460 -1.67 -24.01 30.43
CA SER A 460 -0.46 -24.63 30.92
C SER A 460 -0.68 -26.14 30.97
N GLU A 461 0.43 -26.86 30.83
CA GLU A 461 0.68 -28.27 31.15
C GLU A 461 0.22 -29.37 30.18
N GLY A 462 1.24 -30.08 29.67
CA GLY A 462 1.15 -31.47 29.25
C GLY A 462 1.45 -31.70 27.78
N SER A 463 2.72 -31.86 27.40
CA SER A 463 3.11 -32.68 26.25
C SER A 463 4.57 -33.13 26.40
N GLU A 464 4.74 -34.43 26.24
CA GLU A 464 5.93 -35.23 26.51
C GLU A 464 7.10 -34.89 25.58
N VAL A 465 8.30 -35.02 26.14
CA VAL A 465 9.59 -34.92 25.44
C VAL A 465 9.64 -36.00 24.37
N THR A 466 9.75 -35.60 23.10
CA THR A 466 10.23 -36.49 22.03
C THR A 466 11.61 -36.00 21.60
N ASP A 467 12.58 -36.91 21.71
CA ASP A 467 13.99 -36.72 21.38
C ASP A 467 14.18 -36.15 19.98
N VAL A 468 14.82 -34.99 19.89
CA VAL A 468 15.33 -34.45 18.62
C VAL A 468 16.70 -35.06 18.37
N ARG A 469 16.78 -35.88 17.31
CA ARG A 469 18.04 -36.33 16.72
C ARG A 469 18.81 -35.12 16.20
N GLU A 470 20.05 -34.98 16.67
CA GLU A 470 21.03 -34.05 16.14
C GLU A 470 21.39 -34.39 14.69
N GLY A 471 21.40 -33.37 13.83
CA GLY A 471 21.99 -33.44 12.51
C GLY A 471 21.03 -33.06 11.39
N GLU A 472 20.70 -31.78 11.26
CA GLU A 472 20.36 -31.18 9.97
C GLU A 472 21.00 -29.79 9.90
N GLU A 473 21.70 -29.57 8.80
CA GLU A 473 22.52 -28.41 8.49
C GLU A 473 21.69 -27.11 8.45
N MET A 474 22.37 -25.98 8.64
CA MET A 474 21.80 -24.62 8.61
C MET A 474 21.06 -24.35 7.29
N GLU A 475 19.75 -24.61 7.23
CA GLU A 475 18.88 -23.97 6.24
C GLU A 475 18.62 -22.53 6.69
N GLU A 476 19.23 -21.57 5.99
CA GLU A 476 18.91 -20.15 6.09
C GLU A 476 17.39 -19.98 6.06
N GLN A 477 16.87 -19.48 7.18
CA GLN A 477 15.52 -18.95 7.25
C GLN A 477 15.50 -17.72 6.32
N GLU A 478 15.33 -17.93 5.02
CA GLU A 478 14.90 -16.89 4.10
C GLU A 478 13.37 -16.85 4.16
N VAL A 479 12.81 -15.65 4.28
CA VAL A 479 11.40 -15.44 3.96
C VAL A 479 11.23 -15.91 2.52
N LYS A 480 10.73 -17.14 2.29
CA LYS A 480 10.58 -17.75 0.95
C LYS A 480 10.18 -16.68 -0.04
N ALA A 481 11.18 -16.18 -0.78
CA ALA A 481 10.97 -15.21 -1.83
C ALA A 481 10.02 -15.88 -2.82
N GLU A 482 9.05 -15.13 -3.38
CA GLU A 482 8.12 -15.73 -4.32
C GLU A 482 8.91 -16.43 -5.43
N LEU A 483 8.74 -17.75 -5.53
CA LEU A 483 9.29 -18.53 -6.62
C LEU A 483 8.66 -18.02 -7.91
N LYS A 484 9.36 -17.12 -8.59
CA LYS A 484 9.00 -16.70 -9.94
C LYS A 484 9.32 -17.87 -10.86
N MET A 485 8.30 -18.44 -11.50
CA MET A 485 8.55 -19.40 -12.56
C MET A 485 9.18 -18.67 -13.74
N ILE A 486 10.37 -19.13 -14.15
CA ILE A 486 11.11 -18.60 -15.30
C ILE A 486 10.65 -19.39 -16.52
N GLY A 487 10.07 -18.72 -17.50
CA GLY A 487 9.62 -19.33 -18.76
C GLY A 487 8.31 -18.77 -19.28
N SER A 488 7.85 -19.34 -20.39
CA SER A 488 6.56 -18.98 -20.99
C SER A 488 5.40 -19.50 -20.15
N VAL A 489 4.31 -18.73 -20.09
CA VAL A 489 3.05 -19.16 -19.47
C VAL A 489 2.49 -20.37 -20.22
N GLU A 490 2.13 -21.42 -19.48
CA GLU A 490 1.52 -22.62 -20.05
C GLU A 490 0.15 -22.32 -20.66
N SER A 491 -0.16 -22.96 -21.80
CA SER A 491 -1.47 -22.85 -22.46
C SER A 491 -2.65 -23.30 -21.58
N SER A 492 -2.37 -24.14 -20.58
CA SER A 492 -3.31 -24.58 -19.54
C SER A 492 -3.94 -23.39 -18.80
N VAL A 493 -3.14 -22.37 -18.48
CA VAL A 493 -3.57 -21.18 -17.73
C VAL A 493 -4.60 -20.36 -18.52
N TYR A 494 -4.36 -20.17 -19.82
CA TYR A 494 -5.30 -19.46 -20.69
C TYR A 494 -6.63 -20.22 -20.82
N TYR A 495 -6.57 -21.55 -20.95
CA TYR A 495 -7.76 -22.38 -21.01
C TYR A 495 -8.58 -22.33 -19.70
N GLU A 496 -7.91 -22.41 -18.55
CA GLU A 496 -8.58 -22.27 -17.25
C GLU A 496 -9.21 -20.90 -17.06
N TYR A 497 -8.56 -19.82 -17.53
CA TYR A 497 -9.11 -18.47 -17.49
C TYR A 497 -10.39 -18.35 -18.32
N ILE A 498 -10.40 -18.86 -19.55
CA ILE A 498 -11.59 -18.83 -20.42
C ILE A 498 -12.71 -19.70 -19.84
N LYS A 499 -12.37 -20.91 -19.37
CA LYS A 499 -13.31 -21.85 -18.74
C LYS A 499 -13.93 -21.29 -17.45
N ALA A 500 -13.19 -20.48 -16.70
CA ALA A 500 -13.72 -19.82 -15.51
C ALA A 500 -14.77 -18.75 -15.85
N GLY A 501 -14.71 -18.13 -17.04
CA GLY A 501 -15.62 -17.04 -17.40
C GLY A 501 -16.92 -17.45 -18.04
N ALA A 502 -16.86 -18.29 -19.07
CA ALA A 502 -18.06 -18.62 -19.81
C ALA A 502 -18.08 -20.04 -20.35
N GLY A 503 -19.28 -20.58 -20.53
CA GLY A 503 -19.47 -21.84 -21.25
C GLY A 503 -19.11 -21.70 -22.73
N PRO A 504 -18.97 -22.84 -23.44
CA PRO A 504 -18.52 -22.86 -24.83
C PRO A 504 -19.38 -21.99 -25.77
N LEU A 505 -20.68 -21.86 -25.50
CA LEU A 505 -21.59 -21.05 -26.32
C LEU A 505 -21.21 -19.57 -26.38
N VAL A 506 -20.81 -18.96 -25.25
CA VAL A 506 -20.44 -17.53 -25.22
C VAL A 506 -19.09 -17.31 -25.92
N VAL A 507 -18.17 -18.27 -25.77
CA VAL A 507 -16.86 -18.24 -26.45
C VAL A 507 -17.06 -18.31 -27.96
N ILE A 508 -17.86 -19.26 -28.45
CA ILE A 508 -18.18 -19.42 -29.87
C ILE A 508 -18.82 -18.13 -30.43
N LEU A 509 -19.80 -17.57 -29.71
CA LEU A 509 -20.48 -16.35 -30.12
C LEU A 509 -19.54 -15.14 -30.16
N THR A 510 -18.59 -15.06 -29.23
CA THR A 510 -17.57 -14.00 -29.21
C THR A 510 -16.62 -14.12 -30.41
N ILE A 511 -16.16 -15.33 -30.72
CA ILE A 511 -15.32 -15.60 -31.90
C ILE A 511 -16.08 -15.28 -33.19
N LEU A 512 -17.36 -15.65 -33.28
CA LEU A 512 -18.20 -15.38 -34.44
C LEU A 512 -18.36 -13.89 -34.71
N PHE A 513 -18.61 -13.08 -33.67
CA PHE A 513 -18.67 -11.62 -33.83
C PHE A 513 -17.31 -11.01 -34.19
N LEU A 514 -16.20 -11.53 -33.67
CA LEU A 514 -14.85 -11.10 -34.05
C LEU A 514 -14.55 -11.38 -35.53
N ILE A 515 -14.91 -12.57 -36.03
CA ILE A 515 -14.75 -12.90 -37.45
C ILE A 515 -15.64 -12.00 -38.29
N THR A 516 -16.89 -11.79 -37.87
CA THR A 516 -17.85 -10.95 -38.59
C THR A 516 -17.35 -9.51 -38.70
N SER A 517 -16.81 -8.93 -37.63
CA SER A 517 -16.24 -7.58 -37.67
C SER A 517 -15.03 -7.48 -38.60
N GLN A 518 -14.17 -8.49 -38.66
CA GLN A 518 -13.08 -8.53 -39.65
C GLN A 518 -13.56 -8.60 -41.09
N VAL A 519 -14.59 -9.42 -41.37
CA VAL A 519 -15.14 -9.54 -42.72
C VAL A 519 -15.68 -8.19 -43.18
N PHE A 520 -16.37 -7.44 -42.32
CA PHE A 520 -16.82 -6.09 -42.64
C PHE A 520 -15.66 -5.10 -42.82
N TYR A 521 -14.62 -5.18 -41.98
CA TYR A 521 -13.43 -4.31 -42.08
C TYR A 521 -12.67 -4.54 -43.40
N GLN A 522 -12.31 -5.79 -43.69
CA GLN A 522 -11.59 -6.12 -44.91
C GLN A 522 -12.49 -5.96 -46.15
N GLY A 523 -13.78 -6.26 -46.02
CA GLY A 523 -14.77 -6.07 -47.06
C GLY A 523 -14.97 -4.61 -47.45
N SER A 524 -14.97 -3.68 -46.49
CA SER A 524 -15.09 -2.23 -46.79
C SER A 524 -13.86 -1.70 -47.53
N VAL A 525 -12.66 -2.13 -47.13
CA VAL A 525 -11.40 -1.78 -47.79
C VAL A 525 -11.33 -2.36 -49.21
N TYR A 526 -11.70 -3.63 -49.35
CA TYR A 526 -11.74 -4.30 -50.65
C TYR A 526 -12.76 -3.66 -51.60
N TRP A 527 -13.96 -3.35 -51.09
CA TRP A 527 -15.00 -2.66 -51.86
C TRP A 527 -14.54 -1.27 -52.33
N LEU A 528 -13.86 -0.51 -51.47
CA LEU A 528 -13.31 0.80 -51.83
C LEU A 528 -12.28 0.69 -52.97
N SER A 529 -11.46 -0.37 -52.96
CA SER A 529 -10.49 -0.66 -54.04
C SER A 529 -11.21 -0.96 -55.38
N LEU A 530 -12.25 -1.80 -55.35
CA LEU A 530 -13.06 -2.09 -56.55
C LEU A 530 -13.73 -0.83 -57.09
N TRP A 531 -14.39 -0.07 -56.22
CA TRP A 531 -15.06 1.18 -56.59
C TRP A 531 -14.08 2.18 -57.22
N THR A 532 -12.90 2.35 -56.63
CA THR A 532 -11.86 3.24 -57.16
C THR A 532 -11.35 2.79 -58.54
N ASN A 533 -11.22 1.49 -58.76
CA ASN A 533 -10.78 0.93 -60.04
C ASN A 533 -11.83 1.08 -61.15
N GLU A 534 -13.11 0.93 -60.83
CA GLU A 534 -14.21 1.13 -61.78
C GLU A 534 -14.34 2.60 -62.18
N VAL A 535 -14.27 3.52 -61.22
CA VAL A 535 -14.28 4.97 -61.48
C VAL A 535 -13.10 5.37 -62.37
N ARG A 536 -11.92 4.76 -62.17
CA ARG A 536 -10.73 5.01 -63.00
C ARG A 536 -10.90 4.52 -64.45
N LYS A 537 -11.54 3.37 -64.65
CA LYS A 537 -11.70 2.75 -65.98
C LYS A 537 -12.84 3.34 -66.79
N THR A 538 -13.98 3.63 -66.15
CA THR A 538 -15.20 4.08 -66.82
C THR A 538 -15.95 5.10 -65.97
N PRO A 539 -15.52 6.37 -65.92
CA PRO A 539 -16.08 7.37 -65.01
C PRO A 539 -17.57 7.66 -65.24
N ASP A 540 -18.04 7.65 -66.49
CA ASP A 540 -19.41 8.08 -66.84
C ASP A 540 -20.49 6.99 -66.67
N LYS A 541 -20.09 5.74 -66.42
CA LYS A 541 -21.02 4.59 -66.31
C LYS A 541 -21.21 4.07 -64.88
N VAL A 542 -20.48 4.61 -63.91
CA VAL A 542 -20.50 4.14 -62.53
C VAL A 542 -21.62 4.82 -61.76
N ASP A 543 -22.55 4.04 -61.21
CA ASP A 543 -23.55 4.55 -60.27
C ASP A 543 -22.87 4.86 -58.92
N GLN A 544 -22.62 6.15 -58.69
CA GLN A 544 -22.00 6.62 -57.45
C GLN A 544 -22.91 6.43 -56.24
N THR A 545 -24.23 6.54 -56.42
CA THR A 545 -25.19 6.44 -55.32
C THR A 545 -25.22 5.02 -54.77
N PHE A 546 -25.26 4.03 -55.66
CA PHE A 546 -25.22 2.62 -55.29
C PHE A 546 -23.94 2.25 -54.52
N ASN A 547 -22.79 2.70 -55.00
CA ASN A 547 -21.50 2.42 -54.35
C ASN A 547 -21.37 3.07 -52.97
N ILE A 548 -21.86 4.30 -52.80
CA ILE A 548 -21.89 4.99 -51.51
C ILE A 548 -22.79 4.27 -50.51
N ILE A 549 -23.96 3.78 -50.95
CA ILE A 549 -24.89 3.02 -50.09
C ILE A 549 -24.24 1.72 -49.59
N ILE A 550 -23.59 0.97 -50.46
CA ILE A 550 -22.91 -0.27 -50.08
C ILE A 550 -21.77 0.02 -49.10
N TYR A 551 -20.91 1.00 -49.41
CA TYR A 551 -19.80 1.37 -48.53
C TYR A 551 -20.28 1.82 -47.14
N THR A 552 -21.36 2.62 -47.10
CA THR A 552 -21.98 3.07 -45.84
C THR A 552 -22.56 1.89 -45.05
N THR A 553 -23.20 0.94 -45.73
CA THR A 553 -23.78 -0.26 -45.11
C THR A 553 -22.68 -1.16 -44.52
N LEU A 554 -21.58 -1.38 -45.25
CA LEU A 554 -20.43 -2.14 -44.76
C LEU A 554 -19.78 -1.47 -43.56
N THR A 555 -19.65 -0.13 -43.59
CA THR A 555 -19.07 0.66 -42.49
C THR A 555 -19.96 0.67 -41.24
N CYS A 556 -21.29 0.75 -41.42
CA CYS A 556 -22.24 0.63 -40.31
C CYS A 556 -22.24 -0.80 -39.72
N GLY A 557 -22.20 -1.83 -40.59
CA GLY A 557 -22.05 -3.23 -40.21
C GLY A 557 -20.77 -3.48 -39.41
N LEU A 558 -19.65 -2.88 -39.82
CA LEU A 558 -18.40 -2.89 -39.08
C LEU A 558 -18.57 -2.31 -37.67
N PHE A 559 -19.17 -1.12 -37.55
CA PHE A 559 -19.38 -0.48 -36.24
C PHE A 559 -20.19 -1.35 -35.28
N VAL A 560 -21.33 -1.88 -35.76
CA VAL A 560 -22.24 -2.70 -34.95
C VAL A 560 -21.59 -4.03 -34.57
N SER A 561 -20.97 -4.73 -35.51
CA SER A 561 -20.32 -6.02 -35.25
C SER A 561 -19.09 -5.87 -34.33
N ALA A 562 -18.30 -4.80 -34.50
CA ALA A 562 -17.19 -4.47 -33.61
C ALA A 562 -17.69 -4.21 -32.18
N LEU A 563 -18.75 -3.40 -32.02
CA LEU A 563 -19.36 -3.11 -30.72
C LEU A 563 -19.93 -4.37 -30.04
N LEU A 564 -20.59 -5.26 -30.79
CA LEU A 564 -21.08 -6.53 -30.24
C LEU A 564 -19.92 -7.44 -29.82
N SER A 565 -18.87 -7.54 -30.64
CA SER A 565 -17.70 -8.38 -30.35
C SER A 565 -17.01 -7.96 -29.05
N ILE A 566 -16.79 -6.66 -28.83
CA ILE A 566 -16.12 -6.13 -27.65
C ILE A 566 -16.99 -6.27 -26.39
N ILE A 567 -18.30 -6.02 -26.49
CA ILE A 567 -19.23 -6.21 -25.36
C ILE A 567 -19.28 -7.67 -24.94
N CYS A 568 -19.39 -8.61 -25.89
CA CYS A 568 -19.38 -10.05 -25.60
C CYS A 568 -18.07 -10.50 -24.95
N PHE A 569 -16.93 -10.04 -25.50
CA PHE A 569 -15.61 -10.35 -24.95
C PHE A 569 -15.44 -9.83 -23.52
N TYR A 570 -15.81 -8.57 -23.25
CA TYR A 570 -15.73 -8.02 -21.90
C TYR A 570 -16.69 -8.71 -20.92
N ILE A 571 -17.89 -9.11 -21.35
CA ILE A 571 -18.79 -9.91 -20.49
C ILE A 571 -18.13 -11.24 -20.10
N MET A 572 -17.45 -11.91 -21.04
CA MET A 572 -16.73 -13.15 -20.77
C MET A 572 -15.60 -12.93 -19.75
N CYS A 573 -14.75 -11.93 -19.96
CA CYS A 573 -13.65 -11.60 -19.03
C CYS A 573 -14.15 -11.22 -17.63
N MET A 574 -15.19 -10.38 -17.52
CA MET A 574 -15.73 -9.99 -16.21
C MET A 574 -16.33 -11.16 -15.44
N ARG A 575 -16.98 -12.11 -16.13
CA ARG A 575 -17.45 -13.35 -15.48
C ARG A 575 -16.27 -14.20 -14.99
N SER A 576 -15.19 -14.28 -15.78
CA SER A 576 -13.98 -15.02 -15.39
C SER A 576 -13.39 -14.43 -14.13
N SER A 577 -13.20 -13.11 -14.10
CA SER A 577 -12.65 -12.43 -12.95
C SER A 577 -13.47 -12.64 -11.67
N VAL A 578 -14.81 -12.54 -11.72
CA VAL A 578 -15.67 -12.80 -10.55
C VAL A 578 -15.54 -14.24 -10.08
N ASN A 579 -15.54 -15.20 -10.99
CA ASN A 579 -15.46 -16.62 -10.65
C ASN A 579 -14.09 -17.00 -10.08
N LEU A 580 -13.00 -16.49 -10.67
CA LEU A 580 -11.65 -16.66 -10.15
C LEU A 580 -11.52 -16.03 -8.76
N TYR A 581 -12.00 -14.80 -8.59
CA TYR A 581 -12.00 -14.13 -7.29
C TYR A 581 -12.73 -14.94 -6.21
N ASN A 582 -13.95 -15.40 -6.50
CA ASN A 582 -14.75 -16.20 -5.56
C ASN A 582 -14.07 -17.55 -5.25
N ARG A 583 -13.44 -18.20 -6.24
CA ARG A 583 -12.68 -19.45 -6.02
C ARG A 583 -11.47 -19.23 -5.13
N ILE A 584 -10.67 -18.21 -5.40
CA ILE A 584 -9.49 -17.86 -4.60
C ILE A 584 -9.93 -17.50 -3.17
N PHE A 585 -11.00 -16.73 -3.01
CA PHE A 585 -11.51 -16.36 -1.70
C PHE A 585 -12.05 -17.57 -0.92
N CYS A 586 -12.85 -18.43 -1.55
CA CYS A 586 -13.34 -19.66 -0.92
C CYS A 586 -12.19 -20.62 -0.56
N ALA A 587 -11.16 -20.73 -1.40
CA ALA A 587 -9.97 -21.53 -1.09
C ALA A 587 -9.21 -20.93 0.10
N LEU A 588 -9.06 -19.61 0.17
CA LEU A 588 -8.45 -18.91 1.29
C LEU A 588 -9.20 -19.17 2.60
N LEU A 589 -10.53 -19.05 2.60
CA LEU A 589 -11.36 -19.33 3.77
C LEU A 589 -11.21 -20.77 4.28
N ARG A 590 -11.00 -21.74 3.37
CA ARG A 590 -10.81 -23.16 3.70
C ARG A 590 -9.38 -23.51 4.12
N SER A 591 -8.40 -22.66 3.83
CA SER A 591 -6.99 -22.92 4.15
C SER A 591 -6.73 -22.99 5.67
N PRO A 592 -5.74 -23.77 6.14
CA PRO A 592 -5.42 -23.87 7.57
C PRO A 592 -4.89 -22.53 8.13
N ILE A 593 -5.09 -22.30 9.44
CA ILE A 593 -4.62 -21.07 10.12
C ILE A 593 -3.10 -20.87 9.96
N HIS A 594 -2.35 -21.97 9.91
CA HIS A 594 -0.90 -21.96 9.70
C HIS A 594 -0.46 -21.17 8.46
N LEU A 595 -1.26 -21.16 7.39
CA LEU A 595 -0.95 -20.37 6.18
C LEU A 595 -0.92 -18.86 6.47
N PHE A 596 -1.80 -18.38 7.36
CA PHE A 596 -1.91 -16.96 7.73
C PHE A 596 -0.85 -16.52 8.74
N GLU A 597 -0.28 -17.46 9.51
CA GLU A 597 0.83 -17.19 10.42
C GLU A 597 2.18 -17.16 9.68
N THR A 598 2.31 -17.96 8.62
CA THR A 598 3.53 -18.05 7.80
C THR A 598 3.57 -17.04 6.65
N SER A 599 2.40 -16.64 6.12
CA SER A 599 2.30 -15.71 5.01
C SER A 599 1.99 -14.28 5.51
N PRO A 600 2.86 -13.30 5.24
CA PRO A 600 2.59 -11.88 5.31
C PRO A 600 1.19 -11.51 4.81
N ILE A 601 0.43 -10.80 5.63
CA ILE A 601 -0.93 -10.33 5.29
C ILE A 601 -0.87 -9.46 4.03
N GLY A 602 0.20 -8.68 3.87
CA GLY A 602 0.45 -7.86 2.69
C GLY A 602 0.48 -8.66 1.39
N ARG A 603 1.06 -9.87 1.39
CA ARG A 603 1.12 -10.75 0.21
C ARG A 603 -0.26 -11.22 -0.23
N ILE A 604 -1.06 -11.71 0.73
CA ILE A 604 -2.42 -12.16 0.47
C ILE A 604 -3.24 -10.97 -0.06
N LEU A 605 -3.14 -9.82 0.60
CA LEU A 605 -3.88 -8.63 0.22
C LEU A 605 -3.51 -8.16 -1.20
N ASN A 606 -2.23 -8.19 -1.57
CA ASN A 606 -1.77 -7.78 -2.89
C ASN A 606 -2.41 -8.59 -4.03
N ARG A 607 -2.66 -9.90 -3.82
CA ARG A 607 -3.39 -10.75 -4.78
C ARG A 607 -4.85 -10.32 -4.95
N PHE A 608 -5.50 -9.94 -3.86
CA PHE A 608 -6.89 -9.47 -3.87
C PHE A 608 -7.04 -8.00 -4.27
N SER A 609 -5.98 -7.20 -4.26
CA SER A 609 -5.99 -5.79 -4.68
C SER A 609 -5.37 -5.63 -6.07
N LYS A 610 -4.05 -5.71 -6.18
CA LYS A 610 -3.27 -5.40 -7.39
C LYS A 610 -3.48 -6.43 -8.49
N ASP A 611 -3.29 -7.72 -8.20
CA ASP A 611 -3.38 -8.76 -9.24
C ASP A 611 -4.80 -8.91 -9.77
N THR A 612 -5.79 -8.85 -8.88
CA THR A 612 -7.20 -8.80 -9.27
C THR A 612 -7.50 -7.56 -10.12
N GLY A 613 -6.94 -6.40 -9.77
CA GLY A 613 -7.07 -5.17 -10.57
C GLY A 613 -6.50 -5.30 -11.98
N ILE A 614 -5.33 -5.94 -12.13
CA ILE A 614 -4.73 -6.25 -13.44
C ILE A 614 -5.66 -7.14 -14.27
N VAL A 615 -6.23 -8.19 -13.65
CA VAL A 615 -7.18 -9.11 -14.31
C VAL A 615 -8.49 -8.43 -14.72
N ASP A 616 -8.92 -7.40 -13.98
CA ASP A 616 -10.17 -6.66 -14.23
C ASP A 616 -10.05 -5.59 -15.30
N GLU A 617 -8.95 -4.84 -15.30
CA GLU A 617 -8.83 -3.61 -16.08
C GLU A 617 -7.85 -3.72 -17.25
N LEU A 618 -6.66 -4.30 -17.01
CA LEU A 618 -5.59 -4.36 -18.01
C LEU A 618 -5.72 -5.59 -18.91
N LEU A 619 -5.91 -6.78 -18.33
CA LEU A 619 -5.97 -8.03 -19.08
C LEU A 619 -7.05 -8.03 -20.17
N PRO A 620 -8.31 -7.57 -19.93
CA PRO A 620 -9.34 -7.64 -20.95
C PRO A 620 -9.07 -6.72 -22.16
N SER A 621 -8.55 -5.51 -21.93
CA SER A 621 -8.25 -4.56 -23.00
C SER A 621 -7.10 -5.08 -23.88
N VAL A 622 -5.98 -5.46 -23.26
CA VAL A 622 -4.81 -6.00 -23.97
C VAL A 622 -5.13 -7.31 -24.68
N ALA A 623 -5.89 -8.21 -24.05
CA ALA A 623 -6.26 -9.49 -24.67
C ALA A 623 -7.18 -9.29 -25.88
N PHE A 624 -8.14 -8.36 -25.81
CA PHE A 624 -9.00 -8.04 -26.94
C PHE A 624 -8.20 -7.44 -28.10
N GLU A 625 -7.31 -6.49 -27.82
CA GLU A 625 -6.45 -5.88 -28.83
C GLU A 625 -5.55 -6.93 -29.51
N CYS A 626 -4.88 -7.78 -28.73
CA CYS A 626 -4.04 -8.84 -29.26
C CYS A 626 -4.84 -9.79 -30.17
N LEU A 627 -5.99 -10.27 -29.68
CA LEU A 627 -6.87 -11.17 -30.43
C LEU A 627 -7.33 -10.51 -31.74
N ASN A 628 -7.77 -9.26 -31.66
CA ASN A 628 -8.21 -8.50 -32.82
C ASN A 628 -7.08 -8.30 -33.85
N LYS A 629 -5.86 -7.94 -33.42
CA LYS A 629 -4.70 -7.79 -34.33
C LYS A 629 -4.35 -9.10 -35.04
N VAL A 630 -4.43 -10.25 -34.35
CA VAL A 630 -4.26 -11.57 -34.99
C VAL A 630 -5.28 -11.77 -36.11
N PHE A 631 -6.56 -11.48 -35.85
CA PHE A 631 -7.62 -11.60 -36.84
C PHE A 631 -7.49 -10.61 -38.00
N VAL A 632 -7.04 -9.38 -37.75
CA VAL A 632 -6.73 -8.38 -38.80
C VAL A 632 -5.62 -8.90 -39.73
N ILE A 633 -4.54 -9.45 -39.16
CA ILE A 633 -3.43 -10.01 -39.94
C ILE A 633 -3.94 -11.16 -40.83
N ILE A 634 -4.69 -12.12 -40.25
CA ILE A 634 -5.27 -13.24 -41.00
C ILE A 634 -6.18 -12.73 -42.13
N GLY A 635 -7.07 -11.78 -41.83
CA GLY A 635 -7.97 -11.18 -42.83
C GLY A 635 -7.21 -10.50 -43.97
N SER A 636 -6.15 -9.76 -43.65
CA SER A 636 -5.31 -9.09 -44.66
C SER A 636 -4.57 -10.09 -45.57
N LEU A 637 -4.10 -11.21 -45.00
CA LEU A 637 -3.45 -12.26 -45.78
C LEU A 637 -4.43 -12.95 -46.72
N ILE A 638 -5.66 -13.19 -46.28
CA ILE A 638 -6.72 -13.76 -47.12
C ILE A 638 -7.05 -12.82 -48.30
N VAL A 639 -7.23 -11.52 -48.04
CA VAL A 639 -7.48 -10.55 -49.12
C VAL A 639 -6.29 -10.49 -50.09
N ASN A 640 -5.05 -10.45 -49.58
CA ASN A 640 -3.86 -10.48 -50.43
C ASN A 640 -3.78 -11.75 -51.28
N ALA A 641 -4.13 -12.91 -50.71
CA ALA A 641 -4.19 -14.17 -51.44
C ALA A 641 -5.21 -14.14 -52.59
N ILE A 642 -6.38 -13.53 -52.36
CA ILE A 642 -7.43 -13.35 -53.37
C ILE A 642 -6.96 -12.41 -54.49
N VAL A 643 -6.28 -11.31 -54.15
CA VAL A 643 -5.82 -10.32 -55.13
C VAL A 643 -4.64 -10.85 -55.94
N ASN A 644 -3.61 -11.39 -55.27
CA ASN A 644 -2.47 -12.03 -55.90
C ASN A 644 -1.73 -12.96 -54.90
N TRP A 645 -1.85 -14.27 -55.14
CA TRP A 645 -1.25 -15.31 -54.31
C TRP A 645 0.27 -15.21 -54.13
N PHE A 646 1.01 -14.54 -55.04
CA PHE A 646 2.45 -14.38 -54.92
C PHE A 646 2.88 -13.55 -53.70
N PHE A 647 2.04 -12.62 -53.22
CA PHE A 647 2.34 -11.81 -52.03
C PHE A 647 2.33 -12.60 -50.72
N ILE A 648 1.88 -13.86 -50.72
CA ILE A 648 1.90 -14.72 -49.54
C ILE A 648 3.33 -15.09 -49.14
N PHE A 649 4.23 -15.34 -50.10
CA PHE A 649 5.61 -15.74 -49.84
C PHE A 649 6.40 -14.73 -48.99
N PRO A 650 6.48 -13.43 -49.37
CA PRO A 650 7.17 -12.44 -48.54
C PRO A 650 6.48 -12.22 -47.18
N ALA A 651 5.15 -12.36 -47.12
CA ALA A 651 4.41 -12.22 -45.87
C ALA A 651 4.73 -13.35 -44.87
N ILE A 652 4.85 -14.59 -45.34
CA ILE A 652 5.27 -15.73 -44.51
C ILE A 652 6.70 -15.53 -44.01
N LEU A 653 7.62 -15.09 -44.87
CA LEU A 653 9.01 -14.80 -44.46
C LEU A 653 9.06 -13.74 -43.35
N LEU A 654 8.26 -12.68 -43.47
CA LEU A 654 8.18 -11.63 -42.46
C LEU A 654 7.59 -12.14 -41.14
N LEU A 655 6.56 -13.00 -41.18
CA LEU A 655 6.01 -13.64 -40.00
C LEU A 655 7.03 -14.52 -39.27
N ILE A 656 7.86 -15.27 -40.02
CA ILE A 656 8.95 -16.06 -39.45
C ILE A 656 9.97 -15.15 -38.75
N LEU A 657 10.36 -14.04 -39.39
CA LEU A 657 11.30 -13.09 -38.80
C LEU A 657 10.75 -12.46 -37.51
N VAL A 658 9.47 -12.05 -37.51
CA VAL A 658 8.80 -11.53 -36.31
C VAL A 658 8.73 -12.58 -35.21
N PHE A 659 8.46 -13.85 -35.55
CA PHE A 659 8.46 -14.95 -34.58
C PHE A 659 9.83 -15.16 -33.95
N ILE A 660 10.91 -15.08 -34.74
CA ILE A 660 12.29 -15.16 -34.24
C ILE A 660 12.60 -13.99 -33.31
N CYS A 661 12.28 -12.75 -33.70
CA CYS A 661 12.46 -11.58 -32.84
C CYS A 661 11.70 -11.70 -31.53
N ARG A 662 10.45 -12.19 -31.57
CA ARG A 662 9.63 -12.45 -30.38
C ARG A 662 10.28 -13.50 -29.47
N TYR A 663 10.80 -14.59 -30.03
CA TYR A 663 11.46 -15.64 -29.27
C TYR A 663 12.67 -15.11 -28.48
N PHE A 664 13.51 -14.28 -29.12
CA PHE A 664 14.64 -13.66 -28.43
C PHE A 664 14.21 -12.65 -27.37
N HIS A 665 13.19 -11.84 -27.64
CA HIS A 665 12.71 -10.85 -26.68
C HIS A 665 12.14 -11.50 -25.41
N ILE A 666 11.34 -12.55 -25.54
CA ILE A 666 10.76 -13.28 -24.39
C ILE A 666 11.83 -13.99 -23.56
N ARG A 667 12.97 -14.36 -24.16
CA ARG A 667 14.08 -15.00 -23.45
C ARG A 667 15.02 -14.01 -22.77
N ALA A 668 15.04 -12.76 -23.26
CA ALA A 668 15.84 -11.67 -22.71
C ALA A 668 15.11 -10.91 -21.58
N ALA A 669 13.76 -10.91 -21.60
CA ALA A 669 12.90 -10.43 -20.53
C ALA A 669 12.74 -11.49 -19.42
#